data_AF-A0A2P2LIY2-F1
#
_entry.id   AF-A0A2P2LIY2-F1
#
_cell.length_a   1.000
_cell.length_b   1.000
_cell.length_c   1.000
_cell.angle_alpha   90.00
_cell.angle_beta   90.00
_cell.angle_gamma   90.00
#
_symmetry.space_group_name_H-M   'P 1'
#
loop_
_entity.id
_entity.type
_entity.pdbx_description
1 polymer ?
#
loop_
_entity_poly.entity_id
_entity_poly.type
_entity_poly.pdbx_seq_one_letter_code
_entity_poly.pdbx_strand_id
1 'polypeptide(L)'
;MGSWEHPLSTLSIQGSVRSDGESFNGTVGLEEFAVANRASGGPGGGSGGTVLLFLHLLDIGESAILSSSGGHGSPNGAGGGGGGRIHFHWSDIPTGDVYQPIATMNGSILTSGGLGGDRGGDGENGTVTGKACPKGLYGIFCKECPAGTYKNVTGSDRSLCRPCPAYELPRRAVYTSVRGGIAETPCPYRCVSDRFHMPNCYTALEELIYTFGGPWLFCLLLVGLLILLALVLSVARMKFVGVDELPGPAPTQHGSQIDHSFPFLESLNEVLETNRAEESQSHVHRMYFMGPNTFSEPWHLPHTPPEQIKEIVYEGPFNTFVDEINAIAAYQWWEGAVYSILCVLAYPLAWSWQQWCRKFKLQRLREFVRSEYDHSCLRSCRSRALYEGLKVAATSDLMLAYLDFFLGGDEKRTDLPPRLCQRFPMSIIFGGDGSYMAPFSVQSDNILTSLMSQMVPPTIWYRMVAGLNGQLRLVRRGRLKVTFRSVLGWLEIYANPALKVHGVRVDLAWFQSTACGYCQYGLLVHAVEEDQRASTEHIDGSAKQTEQQPWVKNLRRENRSGQLKENTLLSRAQRSNESNVRWKKSYGGIINTNNLQMLEEKRDIFYPLSFIAHNTKPVGHQDLVGLVISMLLLGDFSLVLLTFLQLYSFSLIDVFLVLFILPLGILLPFPAGINALFSHGPRRSSGLARIYALWNITSLINVVVAFICGYVHYNTQSSSSKKSPFQPWNISMDESEWWIFPAGLVLCKILQSQLINWHVANLEIQDRSLYSNDFELFWQS
;
A
#
# COMPACT_ATOMS: atom_id res chain seq x y z
N MET A 1 -33.16 0.44 -71.43
CA MET A 1 -32.80 -0.98 -71.26
C MET A 1 -33.70 -1.57 -70.19
N GLY A 2 -34.33 -2.71 -70.47
CA GLY A 2 -35.44 -3.23 -69.65
C GLY A 2 -36.73 -2.40 -69.81
N SER A 3 -37.80 -2.84 -69.16
CA SER A 3 -39.07 -2.13 -69.05
C SER A 3 -39.60 -2.17 -67.61
N TRP A 4 -40.68 -1.44 -67.35
CA TRP A 4 -41.35 -1.47 -66.04
C TRP A 4 -41.89 -2.87 -65.69
N GLU A 5 -42.45 -3.57 -66.67
CA GLU A 5 -43.03 -4.92 -66.49
C GLU A 5 -41.96 -6.02 -66.46
N HIS A 6 -40.85 -5.80 -67.19
CA HIS A 6 -39.75 -6.75 -67.33
C HIS A 6 -38.40 -6.04 -67.11
N PRO A 7 -38.04 -5.76 -65.84
CA PRO A 7 -36.74 -5.20 -65.50
C PRO A 7 -35.62 -6.22 -65.71
N LEU A 8 -34.41 -5.75 -65.95
CA LEU A 8 -33.23 -6.62 -66.04
C LEU A 8 -32.85 -7.14 -64.64
N SER A 9 -32.62 -8.44 -64.51
CA SER A 9 -32.19 -9.05 -63.24
C SER A 9 -30.82 -8.56 -62.79
N THR A 10 -29.86 -8.47 -63.70
CA THR A 10 -28.53 -7.92 -63.43
C THR A 10 -27.96 -7.31 -64.71
N LEU A 11 -27.39 -6.11 -64.61
CA LEU A 11 -26.67 -5.45 -65.69
C LEU A 11 -25.20 -5.27 -65.28
N SER A 12 -24.29 -5.99 -65.92
CA SER A 12 -22.85 -5.81 -65.76
C SER A 12 -22.26 -5.08 -66.95
N ILE A 13 -21.53 -3.99 -66.70
CA ILE A 13 -20.86 -3.17 -67.71
C ILE A 13 -19.36 -3.29 -67.50
N GLN A 14 -18.66 -3.82 -68.51
CA GLN A 14 -17.19 -3.95 -68.51
C GLN A 14 -16.51 -3.00 -69.53
N GLY A 15 -17.26 -2.57 -70.55
CA GLY A 15 -16.82 -1.62 -71.59
C GLY A 15 -17.53 -0.27 -71.46
N SER A 16 -17.98 0.30 -72.58
CA SER A 16 -18.68 1.59 -72.56
C SER A 16 -20.12 1.50 -73.07
N VAL A 17 -21.05 2.12 -72.34
CA VAL A 17 -22.42 2.42 -72.79
C VAL A 17 -22.49 3.93 -72.97
N ARG A 18 -22.59 4.39 -74.21
CA ARG A 18 -22.54 5.81 -74.56
C ARG A 18 -23.78 6.25 -75.32
N SER A 19 -24.36 7.36 -74.89
CA SER A 19 -25.29 8.15 -75.71
C SER A 19 -24.77 9.58 -75.81
N ASP A 20 -23.45 9.70 -76.03
CA ASP A 20 -22.79 11.01 -76.12
C ASP A 20 -23.17 11.72 -77.41
N GLY A 21 -23.26 13.05 -77.34
CA GLY A 21 -23.48 13.90 -78.49
C GLY A 21 -22.26 13.93 -79.40
N GLU A 22 -22.50 14.04 -80.70
CA GLU A 22 -21.42 14.10 -81.68
C GLU A 22 -20.58 15.37 -81.50
N SER A 23 -19.26 15.19 -81.44
CA SER A 23 -18.30 16.29 -81.38
C SER A 23 -17.83 16.66 -82.78
N PHE A 24 -17.51 17.93 -82.99
CA PHE A 24 -16.84 18.34 -84.22
C PHE A 24 -15.46 17.69 -84.32
N ASN A 25 -15.33 16.65 -85.14
CA ASN A 25 -14.05 16.15 -85.58
C ASN A 25 -13.66 16.93 -86.83
N GLY A 26 -12.69 17.85 -86.70
CA GLY A 26 -12.11 18.51 -87.86
C GLY A 26 -11.57 17.45 -88.82
N THR A 27 -12.20 17.29 -89.98
CA THR A 27 -11.68 16.44 -91.05
C THR A 27 -10.35 17.03 -91.52
N VAL A 28 -9.24 16.43 -91.12
CA VAL A 28 -7.94 16.62 -91.79
C VAL A 28 -8.01 15.80 -93.09
N GLY A 29 -8.75 16.31 -94.06
CA GLY A 29 -8.86 15.76 -95.40
C GLY A 29 -8.82 16.92 -96.38
N LEU A 30 -7.78 16.94 -97.23
CA LEU A 30 -7.57 17.90 -98.31
C LEU A 30 -8.88 18.22 -99.04
N GLU A 31 -9.29 19.50 -99.07
CA GLU A 31 -9.84 20.10 -100.28
C GLU A 31 -9.41 21.58 -100.37
N GLU A 32 -8.38 21.77 -101.17
CA GLU A 32 -8.12 22.98 -101.92
C GLU A 32 -9.30 23.19 -102.90
N PHE A 33 -9.76 24.44 -103.05
CA PHE A 33 -10.78 24.92 -104.00
C PHE A 33 -12.26 24.59 -103.75
N ALA A 34 -12.92 25.45 -102.97
CA ALA A 34 -14.15 26.13 -103.41
C ALA A 34 -14.40 27.40 -102.58
N VAL A 35 -14.27 28.54 -103.25
CA VAL A 35 -14.71 29.85 -102.77
C VAL A 35 -16.24 29.88 -102.76
N ALA A 36 -16.84 29.80 -101.58
CA ALA A 36 -18.21 30.23 -101.33
C ALA A 36 -18.32 30.80 -99.90
N ASN A 37 -18.56 32.11 -99.82
CA ASN A 37 -18.98 32.93 -98.68
C ASN A 37 -18.85 32.33 -97.26
N ARG A 38 -17.86 32.85 -96.50
CA ARG A 38 -17.81 32.75 -95.03
C ARG A 38 -19.03 33.42 -94.40
N ALA A 39 -20.12 32.67 -94.24
CA ALA A 39 -21.07 32.92 -93.15
C ALA A 39 -20.40 32.46 -91.86
N SER A 40 -20.27 33.37 -90.89
CA SER A 40 -19.58 33.15 -89.63
C SER A 40 -20.37 32.23 -88.70
N GLY A 41 -19.91 30.99 -88.54
CA GLY A 41 -20.35 30.07 -87.49
C GLY A 41 -20.00 28.62 -87.84
N GLY A 42 -19.14 27.98 -87.04
CA GLY A 42 -18.93 26.53 -87.15
C GLY A 42 -20.13 25.73 -86.62
N PRO A 43 -20.24 24.42 -86.93
CA PRO A 43 -21.30 23.58 -86.36
C PRO A 43 -21.13 23.46 -84.84
N GLY A 44 -22.25 23.52 -84.11
CA GLY A 44 -22.31 23.31 -82.67
C GLY A 44 -22.18 21.83 -82.30
N GLY A 45 -21.86 21.56 -81.04
CA GLY A 45 -21.77 20.20 -80.52
C GLY A 45 -23.15 19.56 -80.36
N GLY A 46 -23.27 18.25 -80.64
CA GLY A 46 -24.50 17.50 -80.45
C GLY A 46 -24.87 17.37 -78.97
N SER A 47 -26.16 17.38 -78.62
CA SER A 47 -26.60 17.13 -77.25
C SER A 47 -26.47 15.66 -76.86
N GLY A 48 -26.13 15.37 -75.61
CA GLY A 48 -26.17 14.02 -75.05
C GLY A 48 -27.59 13.46 -75.01
N GLY A 49 -27.74 12.16 -75.25
CA GLY A 49 -29.01 11.43 -75.26
C GLY A 49 -29.55 11.09 -73.88
N THR A 50 -30.53 10.19 -73.83
CA THR A 50 -31.11 9.70 -72.56
C THR A 50 -30.91 8.19 -72.42
N VAL A 51 -30.32 7.77 -71.30
CA VAL A 51 -30.17 6.37 -70.90
C VAL A 51 -31.12 6.08 -69.75
N LEU A 52 -32.19 5.32 -70.04
CA LEU A 52 -33.15 4.82 -69.04
C LEU A 52 -32.87 3.35 -68.76
N LEU A 53 -32.63 3.01 -67.50
CA LEU A 53 -32.28 1.67 -67.07
C LEU A 53 -33.30 1.15 -66.05
N PHE A 54 -33.99 0.05 -66.37
CA PHE A 54 -34.89 -0.66 -65.46
C PHE A 54 -34.23 -1.97 -65.02
N LEU A 55 -33.81 -2.07 -63.76
CA LEU A 55 -33.00 -3.19 -63.27
C LEU A 55 -33.17 -3.48 -61.78
N HIS A 56 -32.81 -4.70 -61.38
CA HIS A 56 -32.66 -5.12 -59.97
C HIS A 56 -31.23 -4.87 -59.45
N LEU A 57 -30.20 -5.25 -60.21
CA LEU A 57 -28.78 -5.13 -59.81
C LEU A 57 -27.92 -4.49 -60.90
N LEU A 58 -27.00 -3.63 -60.50
CA LEU A 58 -26.01 -2.97 -61.37
C LEU A 58 -24.58 -3.30 -60.95
N ASP A 59 -23.74 -3.65 -61.91
CA ASP A 59 -22.30 -3.81 -61.69
C ASP A 59 -21.53 -3.07 -62.79
N ILE A 60 -20.77 -2.04 -62.42
CA ILE A 60 -19.94 -1.27 -63.35
C ILE A 60 -18.48 -1.54 -63.00
N GLY A 61 -17.79 -2.28 -63.87
CA GLY A 61 -16.39 -2.64 -63.73
C GLY A 61 -15.46 -1.41 -63.73
N GLU A 62 -14.23 -1.58 -63.22
CA GLU A 62 -13.27 -0.47 -63.02
C GLU A 62 -12.98 0.35 -64.29
N SER A 63 -12.90 -0.30 -65.46
CA SER A 63 -12.65 0.34 -66.75
C SER A 63 -13.92 0.77 -67.49
N ALA A 64 -15.10 0.55 -66.91
CA ALA A 64 -16.35 0.77 -67.60
C ALA A 64 -16.78 2.24 -67.59
N ILE A 65 -17.40 2.67 -68.69
CA ILE A 65 -17.82 4.05 -68.92
C ILE A 65 -19.30 4.07 -69.28
N LEU A 66 -20.13 4.66 -68.42
CA LEU A 66 -21.53 4.94 -68.72
C LEU A 66 -21.68 6.44 -68.97
N SER A 67 -21.79 6.85 -70.24
CA SER A 67 -21.76 8.27 -70.62
C SER A 67 -22.98 8.72 -71.40
N SER A 68 -23.42 9.93 -71.10
CA SER A 68 -24.35 10.72 -71.90
C SER A 68 -23.93 12.18 -71.83
N SER A 69 -22.76 12.47 -72.37
CA SER A 69 -22.13 13.79 -72.39
C SER A 69 -22.47 14.52 -73.68
N GLY A 70 -22.48 15.85 -73.63
CA GLY A 70 -22.62 16.68 -74.82
C GLY A 70 -21.35 16.66 -75.68
N GLY A 71 -21.52 16.79 -76.99
CA GLY A 71 -20.42 16.90 -77.94
C GLY A 71 -19.78 18.29 -77.92
N HIS A 72 -18.49 18.34 -78.26
CA HIS A 72 -17.73 19.58 -78.36
C HIS A 72 -18.05 20.36 -79.64
N GLY A 73 -18.23 21.68 -79.52
CA GLY A 73 -18.46 22.58 -80.65
C GLY A 73 -17.20 22.87 -81.47
N SER A 74 -17.37 23.38 -82.69
CA SER A 74 -16.25 23.84 -83.53
C SER A 74 -15.48 25.00 -82.89
N PRO A 75 -14.13 25.07 -83.04
CA PRO A 75 -13.31 26.16 -82.48
C PRO A 75 -13.70 27.56 -83.00
N ASN A 76 -14.38 27.66 -84.15
CA ASN A 76 -14.80 28.93 -84.78
C ASN A 76 -16.04 29.58 -84.13
N GLY A 77 -16.15 29.54 -82.80
CA GLY A 77 -17.20 30.23 -82.03
C GLY A 77 -18.55 29.53 -81.96
N ALA A 78 -18.60 28.20 -82.10
CA ALA A 78 -19.84 27.42 -81.96
C ALA A 78 -20.06 26.96 -80.50
N GLY A 79 -21.33 26.84 -80.08
CA GLY A 79 -21.68 26.37 -78.73
C GLY A 79 -21.48 24.86 -78.55
N GLY A 80 -21.17 24.45 -77.32
CA GLY A 80 -21.11 23.04 -76.93
C GLY A 80 -22.50 22.43 -76.75
N GLY A 81 -22.61 21.12 -76.98
CA GLY A 81 -23.87 20.41 -76.78
C GLY A 81 -24.20 20.23 -75.30
N GLY A 82 -25.47 20.33 -74.91
CA GLY A 82 -25.90 20.03 -73.53
C GLY A 82 -25.66 18.55 -73.17
N GLY A 83 -25.33 18.28 -71.91
CA GLY A 83 -25.23 16.93 -71.37
C GLY A 83 -26.60 16.24 -71.31
N GLY A 84 -26.60 14.92 -71.40
CA GLY A 84 -27.80 14.10 -71.45
C GLY A 84 -28.33 13.66 -70.08
N ARG A 85 -29.25 12.70 -70.08
CA ARG A 85 -29.88 12.20 -68.85
C ARG A 85 -29.62 10.71 -68.66
N ILE A 86 -29.21 10.33 -67.46
CA ILE A 86 -29.11 8.92 -67.04
C ILE A 86 -30.05 8.72 -65.87
N HIS A 87 -30.97 7.76 -65.99
CA HIS A 87 -31.94 7.46 -64.94
C HIS A 87 -31.96 5.97 -64.59
N PHE A 88 -31.76 5.68 -63.31
CA PHE A 88 -31.81 4.35 -62.73
C PHE A 88 -33.16 4.09 -62.07
N HIS A 89 -33.92 3.17 -62.64
CA HIS A 89 -35.20 2.73 -62.11
C HIS A 89 -35.07 1.36 -61.45
N TRP A 90 -34.95 1.36 -60.12
CA TRP A 90 -34.84 0.15 -59.30
C TRP A 90 -36.20 -0.53 -59.14
N SER A 91 -36.37 -1.77 -59.59
CA SER A 91 -37.63 -2.52 -59.43
C SER A 91 -37.90 -2.80 -57.95
N ASP A 92 -36.97 -3.50 -57.29
CA ASP A 92 -37.04 -3.85 -55.86
C ASP A 92 -35.78 -3.40 -55.12
N ILE A 93 -35.96 -2.59 -54.07
CA ILE A 93 -34.87 -2.16 -53.18
C ILE A 93 -35.03 -2.96 -51.88
N PRO A 94 -34.11 -3.88 -51.56
CA PRO A 94 -34.18 -4.63 -50.31
C PRO A 94 -34.03 -3.67 -49.11
N THR A 95 -34.65 -3.97 -47.98
CA THR A 95 -34.61 -3.13 -46.77
C THR A 95 -34.39 -3.98 -45.53
N GLY A 96 -33.94 -3.34 -44.43
CA GLY A 96 -33.67 -4.00 -43.16
C GLY A 96 -32.61 -5.09 -43.27
N ASP A 97 -32.82 -6.21 -42.57
CA ASP A 97 -31.84 -7.30 -42.46
C ASP A 97 -31.50 -7.98 -43.80
N VAL A 98 -32.40 -7.86 -44.79
CA VAL A 98 -32.23 -8.45 -46.13
C VAL A 98 -31.46 -7.51 -47.07
N TYR A 99 -31.15 -6.28 -46.64
CA TYR A 99 -30.46 -5.29 -47.48
C TYR A 99 -29.15 -5.83 -48.06
N GLN A 100 -28.99 -5.64 -49.37
CA GLN A 100 -27.75 -5.86 -50.08
C GLN A 100 -27.51 -4.66 -51.00
N PRO A 101 -26.26 -4.25 -51.22
CA PRO A 101 -25.96 -3.17 -52.15
C PRO A 101 -26.51 -3.50 -53.55
N ILE A 102 -27.43 -2.67 -54.04
CA ILE A 102 -28.08 -2.87 -55.35
C ILE A 102 -27.20 -2.43 -56.53
N ALA A 103 -26.10 -1.71 -56.25
CA ALA A 103 -25.16 -1.25 -57.25
C ALA A 103 -23.72 -1.30 -56.73
N THR A 104 -22.84 -1.91 -57.52
CA THR A 104 -21.39 -1.87 -57.35
C THR A 104 -20.82 -0.92 -58.40
N MET A 105 -20.17 0.16 -57.95
CA MET A 105 -19.77 1.29 -58.79
C MET A 105 -18.26 1.48 -58.73
N ASN A 106 -17.52 0.81 -59.62
CA ASN A 106 -16.07 0.93 -59.72
C ASN A 106 -15.62 1.74 -60.94
N GLY A 107 -16.46 1.85 -61.98
CA GLY A 107 -16.21 2.66 -63.17
C GLY A 107 -16.76 4.09 -63.12
N SER A 108 -16.82 4.76 -64.27
CA SER A 108 -17.18 6.19 -64.37
C SER A 108 -18.55 6.44 -65.00
N ILE A 109 -19.30 7.41 -64.46
CA ILE A 109 -20.52 7.95 -65.06
C ILE A 109 -20.25 9.39 -65.51
N LEU A 110 -20.48 9.68 -66.80
CA LEU A 110 -20.19 10.98 -67.39
C LEU A 110 -21.46 11.58 -67.99
N THR A 111 -21.88 12.74 -67.51
CA THR A 111 -23.01 13.50 -68.06
C THR A 111 -22.65 14.97 -68.22
N SER A 112 -21.41 15.29 -68.59
CA SER A 112 -20.99 16.69 -68.72
C SER A 112 -21.54 17.34 -69.99
N GLY A 113 -21.73 18.65 -69.97
CA GLY A 113 -21.91 19.41 -71.20
C GLY A 113 -20.64 19.39 -72.05
N GLY A 114 -20.79 19.52 -73.36
CA GLY A 114 -19.69 19.68 -74.28
C GLY A 114 -19.11 21.09 -74.20
N LEU A 115 -17.81 21.22 -74.44
CA LEU A 115 -17.12 22.53 -74.49
C LEU A 115 -17.48 23.30 -75.77
N GLY A 116 -17.72 24.60 -75.65
CA GLY A 116 -17.84 25.53 -76.77
C GLY A 116 -16.48 25.97 -77.34
N GLY A 117 -16.47 26.50 -78.56
CA GLY A 117 -15.29 27.18 -79.14
C GLY A 117 -15.15 28.62 -78.65
N ASP A 118 -14.05 29.32 -78.99
CA ASP A 118 -13.60 30.62 -78.43
C ASP A 118 -14.68 31.68 -78.05
N ARG A 119 -15.78 31.76 -78.81
CA ARG A 119 -16.91 32.69 -78.58
C ARG A 119 -18.26 32.02 -78.28
N GLY A 120 -18.34 30.70 -78.32
CA GLY A 120 -19.54 29.90 -78.03
C GLY A 120 -19.58 29.45 -76.56
N GLY A 121 -20.77 29.39 -75.96
CA GLY A 121 -20.93 28.90 -74.59
C GLY A 121 -20.81 27.38 -74.48
N ASP A 122 -20.32 26.90 -73.34
CA ASP A 122 -20.35 25.48 -72.98
C ASP A 122 -21.79 24.99 -72.80
N GLY A 123 -22.02 23.72 -73.10
CA GLY A 123 -23.29 23.07 -72.83
C GLY A 123 -23.53 22.91 -71.32
N GLU A 124 -24.80 22.94 -70.91
CA GLU A 124 -25.15 22.63 -69.52
C GLU A 124 -24.84 21.17 -69.19
N ASN A 125 -24.49 20.89 -67.94
CA ASN A 125 -24.30 19.52 -67.49
C ASN A 125 -25.64 18.77 -67.44
N GLY A 126 -25.58 17.52 -67.86
CA GLY A 126 -26.66 16.55 -67.79
C GLY A 126 -26.96 16.08 -66.36
N THR A 127 -27.97 15.23 -66.24
CA THR A 127 -28.49 14.79 -64.92
C THR A 127 -28.40 13.28 -64.75
N VAL A 128 -27.97 12.87 -63.55
CA VAL A 128 -28.04 11.47 -63.10
C VAL A 128 -29.08 11.38 -62.00
N THR A 129 -30.13 10.59 -62.22
CA THR A 129 -31.27 10.48 -61.31
C THR A 129 -31.56 9.02 -60.97
N GLY A 130 -32.19 8.78 -59.82
CA GLY A 130 -32.59 7.44 -59.38
C GLY A 130 -34.01 7.45 -58.80
N LYS A 131 -34.60 6.26 -58.64
CA LYS A 131 -35.85 6.08 -57.88
C LYS A 131 -35.65 6.52 -56.42
N ALA A 132 -36.71 7.08 -55.82
CA ALA A 132 -36.69 7.50 -54.42
C ALA A 132 -36.39 6.30 -53.50
N CYS A 133 -35.38 6.43 -52.65
CA CYS A 133 -35.01 5.35 -51.75
C CYS A 133 -36.00 5.20 -50.59
N PRO A 134 -36.20 3.97 -50.08
CA PRO A 134 -37.00 3.72 -48.89
C PRO A 134 -36.32 4.29 -47.63
N LYS A 135 -37.02 4.22 -46.50
CA LYS A 135 -36.51 4.63 -45.18
C LYS A 135 -35.15 3.98 -44.88
N GLY A 136 -34.24 4.70 -44.22
CA GLY A 136 -32.89 4.23 -43.90
C GLY A 136 -31.82 4.34 -45.01
N LEU A 137 -32.22 4.50 -46.28
CA LEU A 137 -31.30 4.52 -47.44
C LEU A 137 -31.28 5.89 -48.15
N TYR A 138 -30.19 6.28 -48.80
CA TYR A 138 -30.06 7.56 -49.53
C TYR A 138 -29.18 7.46 -50.79
N GLY A 139 -29.20 8.50 -51.62
CA GLY A 139 -28.44 8.62 -52.85
C GLY A 139 -29.12 7.96 -54.06
N ILE A 140 -28.43 7.97 -55.20
CA ILE A 140 -28.93 7.39 -56.46
C ILE A 140 -28.98 5.85 -56.39
N PHE A 141 -28.07 5.25 -55.62
CA PHE A 141 -27.89 3.80 -55.46
C PHE A 141 -28.46 3.26 -54.15
N CYS A 142 -29.24 4.05 -53.41
CA CYS A 142 -29.84 3.67 -52.12
C CYS A 142 -28.85 3.00 -51.15
N LYS A 143 -27.78 3.72 -50.81
CA LYS A 143 -26.79 3.33 -49.80
C LYS A 143 -27.33 3.58 -48.40
N GLU A 144 -26.85 2.82 -47.42
CA GLU A 144 -27.20 2.99 -46.00
C GLU A 144 -26.82 4.39 -45.48
N CYS A 145 -27.71 5.04 -44.73
CA CYS A 145 -27.37 6.31 -44.05
C CYS A 145 -26.16 6.13 -43.12
N PRO A 146 -25.32 7.17 -42.93
CA PRO A 146 -24.16 7.11 -42.04
C PRO A 146 -24.51 6.72 -40.60
N ALA A 147 -23.59 6.04 -39.90
CA ALA A 147 -23.77 5.70 -38.49
C ALA A 147 -24.05 6.95 -37.63
N GLY A 148 -25.00 6.83 -36.69
CA GLY A 148 -25.48 7.97 -35.89
C GLY A 148 -26.49 8.87 -36.61
N THR A 149 -27.05 8.43 -37.74
CA THR A 149 -28.18 9.10 -38.41
C THR A 149 -29.34 8.14 -38.66
N TYR A 150 -30.55 8.68 -38.72
CA TYR A 150 -31.77 7.93 -39.06
C TYR A 150 -32.56 8.65 -40.16
N LYS A 151 -33.37 7.90 -40.91
CA LYS A 151 -34.22 8.42 -41.97
C LYS A 151 -35.57 7.73 -42.01
N ASN A 152 -36.61 8.47 -41.66
CA ASN A 152 -37.99 7.99 -41.54
C ASN A 152 -38.89 8.29 -42.75
N VAL A 153 -38.38 8.98 -43.77
CA VAL A 153 -39.13 9.38 -44.99
C VAL A 153 -38.53 8.74 -46.24
N THR A 154 -39.34 8.55 -47.28
CA THR A 154 -38.88 8.14 -48.61
C THR A 154 -38.26 9.32 -49.35
N GLY A 155 -37.20 9.07 -50.11
CA GLY A 155 -36.48 10.10 -50.88
C GLY A 155 -35.03 9.71 -51.14
N SER A 156 -34.26 10.48 -51.90
CA SER A 156 -32.86 10.14 -52.22
C SER A 156 -31.84 11.16 -51.71
N ASP A 157 -32.29 12.29 -51.17
CA ASP A 157 -31.38 13.32 -50.67
C ASP A 157 -30.66 12.92 -49.39
N ARG A 158 -29.37 13.26 -49.29
CA ARG A 158 -28.54 13.00 -48.12
C ARG A 158 -28.99 13.79 -46.89
N SER A 159 -29.57 14.96 -47.07
CA SER A 159 -30.13 15.81 -46.00
C SER A 159 -31.29 15.16 -45.25
N LEU A 160 -31.89 14.09 -45.81
CA LEU A 160 -32.94 13.31 -45.16
C LEU A 160 -32.40 12.36 -44.08
N CYS A 161 -31.09 12.06 -44.07
CA CYS A 161 -30.44 11.34 -42.97
C CYS A 161 -30.19 12.32 -41.81
N ARG A 162 -31.08 12.33 -40.82
CA ARG A 162 -31.03 13.25 -39.68
C ARG A 162 -30.15 12.66 -38.56
N PRO A 163 -29.39 13.47 -37.81
CA PRO A 163 -28.60 12.97 -36.70
C PRO A 163 -29.50 12.39 -35.60
N CYS A 164 -29.07 11.29 -35.00
CA CYS A 164 -29.73 10.72 -33.83
C CYS A 164 -29.58 11.66 -32.63
N PRO A 165 -30.60 11.76 -31.76
CA PRO A 165 -30.54 12.59 -30.56
C PRO A 165 -29.41 12.16 -29.61
N ALA A 166 -28.53 13.11 -29.27
CA ALA A 166 -27.35 12.85 -28.44
C ALA A 166 -27.68 12.49 -26.98
N TYR A 167 -28.87 12.84 -26.47
CA TYR A 167 -29.28 12.51 -25.10
C TYR A 167 -29.61 11.02 -24.91
N GLU A 168 -29.78 10.26 -26.00
CA GLU A 168 -30.09 8.82 -25.96
C GLU A 168 -28.81 7.96 -25.97
N LEU A 169 -27.64 8.55 -26.20
CA LEU A 169 -26.36 7.84 -26.26
C LEU A 169 -25.64 7.92 -24.91
N PRO A 170 -25.41 6.78 -24.23
CA PRO A 170 -24.56 6.74 -23.05
C PRO A 170 -23.13 7.25 -23.35
N ARG A 171 -22.48 7.89 -22.38
CA ARG A 171 -21.15 8.53 -22.56
C ARG A 171 -20.06 7.59 -23.09
N ARG A 172 -20.15 6.28 -22.79
CA ARG A 172 -19.21 5.22 -23.20
C ARG A 172 -19.79 4.30 -24.29
N ALA A 173 -20.72 4.81 -25.08
CA ALA A 173 -21.33 4.11 -26.20
C ALA A 173 -20.99 4.76 -27.53
N VAL A 174 -20.96 3.95 -28.59
CA VAL A 174 -20.78 4.39 -29.98
C VAL A 174 -21.91 3.82 -30.81
N TYR A 175 -22.50 4.65 -31.67
CA TYR A 175 -23.52 4.20 -32.61
C TYR A 175 -22.96 3.14 -33.55
N THR A 176 -23.75 2.10 -33.78
CA THR A 176 -23.39 1.00 -34.70
C THR A 176 -24.14 1.15 -36.01
N SER A 177 -23.47 0.93 -37.14
CA SER A 177 -24.14 0.76 -38.43
C SER A 177 -24.93 -0.55 -38.43
N VAL A 178 -26.20 -0.48 -38.80
CA VAL A 178 -27.06 -1.67 -39.00
C VAL A 178 -27.38 -1.80 -40.48
N ARG A 179 -27.45 -3.05 -40.92
CA ARG A 179 -27.75 -3.44 -42.29
C ARG A 179 -29.09 -2.85 -42.74
N GLY A 180 -29.12 -2.19 -43.90
CA GLY A 180 -30.29 -1.51 -44.43
C GLY A 180 -30.54 -0.10 -43.87
N GLY A 181 -29.65 0.40 -43.01
CA GLY A 181 -29.76 1.74 -42.41
C GLY A 181 -30.89 1.86 -41.38
N ILE A 182 -30.86 2.94 -40.60
CA ILE A 182 -31.78 3.14 -39.47
C ILE A 182 -33.02 3.92 -39.94
N ALA A 183 -34.20 3.33 -39.83
CA ALA A 183 -35.46 3.95 -40.22
C ALA A 183 -36.09 4.80 -39.10
N GLU A 184 -35.96 4.37 -37.84
CA GLU A 184 -36.65 4.93 -36.68
C GLU A 184 -35.72 5.03 -35.46
N THR A 185 -36.08 5.87 -34.49
CA THR A 185 -35.38 6.03 -33.21
C THR A 185 -35.98 5.12 -32.14
N PRO A 186 -35.21 4.61 -31.16
CA PRO A 186 -33.82 4.94 -30.82
C PRO A 186 -32.77 4.26 -31.72
N CYS A 187 -31.66 4.95 -31.95
CA CYS A 187 -30.58 4.43 -32.80
C CYS A 187 -29.75 3.37 -32.05
N PRO A 188 -29.43 2.23 -32.67
CA PRO A 188 -28.66 1.17 -32.05
C PRO A 188 -27.23 1.62 -31.75
N TYR A 189 -26.77 1.29 -30.55
CA TYR A 189 -25.44 1.59 -30.05
C TYR A 189 -24.84 0.36 -29.37
N ARG A 190 -23.51 0.35 -29.27
CA ARG A 190 -22.76 -0.63 -28.46
C ARG A 190 -21.78 0.11 -27.57
N CYS A 191 -21.39 -0.49 -26.46
CA CYS A 191 -20.33 0.07 -25.64
C CYS A 191 -18.98 0.03 -26.37
N VAL A 192 -18.08 0.96 -26.05
CA VAL A 192 -16.73 1.06 -26.66
C VAL A 192 -15.92 -0.24 -26.48
N SER A 193 -16.17 -0.97 -25.39
CA SER A 193 -15.52 -2.23 -25.04
C SER A 193 -16.52 -3.18 -24.37
N ASP A 194 -16.29 -4.49 -24.50
CA ASP A 194 -17.07 -5.55 -23.85
C ASP A 194 -16.98 -5.52 -22.31
N ARG A 195 -16.09 -4.70 -21.73
CA ARG A 195 -15.95 -4.48 -20.28
C ARG A 195 -17.10 -3.68 -19.67
N PHE A 196 -17.85 -2.94 -20.49
CA PHE A 196 -18.95 -2.10 -20.04
C PHE A 196 -20.28 -2.81 -20.30
N HIS A 197 -21.16 -2.83 -19.31
CA HIS A 197 -22.43 -3.53 -19.41
C HIS A 197 -23.55 -2.62 -19.97
N MET A 198 -24.26 -3.11 -20.99
CA MET A 198 -25.48 -2.47 -21.51
C MET A 198 -26.60 -2.51 -20.47
N PRO A 199 -27.49 -1.50 -20.40
CA PRO A 199 -27.70 -0.44 -21.40
C PRO A 199 -26.85 0.83 -21.20
N ASN A 200 -26.44 1.16 -19.98
CA ASN A 200 -25.79 2.46 -19.70
C ASN A 200 -24.27 2.48 -19.92
N CYS A 201 -23.67 1.35 -20.30
CA CYS A 201 -22.22 1.19 -20.42
C CYS A 201 -21.47 1.56 -19.12
N TYR A 202 -22.01 1.09 -18.00
CA TYR A 202 -21.40 1.25 -16.68
C TYR A 202 -20.32 0.19 -16.44
N THR A 203 -19.38 0.50 -15.55
CA THR A 203 -18.47 -0.49 -14.96
C THR A 203 -19.22 -1.37 -13.95
N ALA A 204 -18.72 -2.56 -13.65
CA ALA A 204 -19.33 -3.46 -12.66
C ALA A 204 -19.54 -2.80 -11.27
N LEU A 205 -18.63 -1.90 -10.87
CA LEU A 205 -18.75 -1.14 -9.63
C LEU A 205 -19.84 -0.06 -9.72
N GLU A 206 -19.90 0.69 -10.83
CA GLU A 206 -20.95 1.68 -11.05
C GLU A 206 -22.33 1.03 -11.12
N GLU A 207 -22.45 -0.13 -11.76
CA GLU A 207 -23.68 -0.90 -11.83
C GLU A 207 -24.15 -1.30 -10.42
N LEU A 208 -23.25 -1.77 -9.55
CA LEU A 208 -23.56 -2.03 -8.15
C LEU A 208 -24.04 -0.75 -7.43
N ILE A 209 -23.36 0.38 -7.61
CA ILE A 209 -23.73 1.63 -6.94
C ILE A 209 -25.10 2.13 -7.40
N TYR A 210 -25.36 2.11 -8.70
CA TYR A 210 -26.61 2.63 -9.28
C TYR A 210 -27.80 1.68 -9.11
N THR A 211 -27.58 0.36 -9.02
CA THR A 211 -28.64 -0.60 -8.68
C THR A 211 -29.22 -0.36 -7.28
N PHE A 212 -28.39 0.09 -6.32
CA PHE A 212 -28.83 0.50 -4.98
C PHE A 212 -29.32 1.95 -4.88
N GLY A 213 -29.61 2.62 -6.00
CA GLY A 213 -30.17 3.98 -6.02
C GLY A 213 -29.12 5.09 -6.00
N GLY A 214 -27.86 4.78 -6.32
CA GLY A 214 -26.78 5.75 -6.46
C GLY A 214 -25.82 5.82 -5.26
N PRO A 215 -24.75 6.63 -5.36
CA PRO A 215 -23.63 6.60 -4.41
C PRO A 215 -24.02 6.93 -2.98
N TRP A 216 -24.94 7.87 -2.77
CA TRP A 216 -25.38 8.29 -1.44
C TRP A 216 -26.18 7.20 -0.73
N LEU A 217 -27.18 6.61 -1.41
CA LEU A 217 -28.00 5.53 -0.85
C LEU A 217 -27.18 4.26 -0.62
N PHE A 218 -26.30 3.91 -1.57
CA PHE A 218 -25.37 2.80 -1.39
C PHE A 218 -24.47 2.98 -0.16
N CYS A 219 -23.88 4.17 0.03
CA CYS A 219 -23.04 4.44 1.20
C CYS A 219 -23.84 4.35 2.51
N LEU A 220 -25.07 4.89 2.55
CA LEU A 220 -25.93 4.80 3.73
C LEU A 220 -26.31 3.35 4.07
N LEU A 221 -26.68 2.56 3.07
CA LEU A 221 -26.99 1.13 3.24
C LEU A 221 -25.77 0.34 3.70
N LEU A 222 -24.60 0.60 3.10
CA LEU A 222 -23.34 -0.02 3.48
C LEU A 222 -22.98 0.29 4.93
N VAL A 223 -23.04 1.57 5.33
CA VAL A 223 -22.78 1.98 6.72
C VAL A 223 -23.77 1.33 7.69
N GLY A 224 -25.06 1.29 7.35
CA GLY A 224 -26.08 0.62 8.16
C GLY A 224 -25.79 -0.88 8.34
N LEU A 225 -25.42 -1.58 7.26
CA LEU A 225 -25.04 -2.99 7.29
C LEU A 225 -23.77 -3.22 8.14
N LEU A 226 -22.75 -2.35 7.99
CA LEU A 226 -21.51 -2.43 8.77
C LEU A 226 -21.79 -2.24 10.27
N ILE A 227 -22.67 -1.31 10.65
CA ILE A 227 -23.07 -1.09 12.04
C ILE A 227 -23.80 -2.33 12.58
N LEU A 228 -24.75 -2.88 11.82
CA LEU A 228 -25.49 -4.08 12.21
C LEU A 228 -24.55 -5.28 12.43
N LEU A 229 -23.65 -5.55 11.48
CA LEU A 229 -22.67 -6.62 11.58
C LEU A 229 -21.69 -6.39 12.74
N ALA A 230 -21.26 -5.14 12.98
CA ALA A 230 -20.39 -4.81 14.11
C ALA A 230 -21.08 -5.04 15.45
N LEU A 231 -22.37 -4.75 15.57
CA LEU A 231 -23.17 -5.07 16.75
C LEU A 231 -23.24 -6.58 16.97
N VAL A 232 -23.49 -7.37 15.91
CA VAL A 232 -23.49 -8.84 15.99
C VAL A 232 -22.13 -9.37 16.45
N LEU A 233 -21.02 -8.87 15.89
CA LEU A 233 -19.67 -9.24 16.30
C LEU A 233 -19.36 -8.84 17.75
N SER A 234 -19.83 -7.67 18.20
CA SER A 234 -19.67 -7.22 19.58
C SER A 234 -20.45 -8.11 20.55
N VAL A 235 -21.68 -8.48 20.22
CA VAL A 235 -22.48 -9.43 21.02
C VAL A 235 -21.84 -10.82 21.02
N ALA A 236 -21.34 -11.29 19.88
CA ALA A 236 -20.62 -12.55 19.78
C ALA A 236 -19.35 -12.52 20.66
N ARG A 237 -18.57 -11.44 20.61
CA ARG A 237 -17.40 -11.25 21.47
C ARG A 237 -17.79 -11.30 22.95
N MET A 238 -18.83 -10.58 23.36
CA MET A 238 -19.32 -10.63 24.75
C MET A 238 -19.73 -12.05 25.16
N LYS A 239 -20.36 -12.83 24.25
CA LYS A 239 -20.73 -14.22 24.54
C LYS A 239 -19.57 -15.21 24.54
N PHE A 240 -18.58 -15.07 23.66
CA PHE A 240 -17.48 -16.04 23.55
C PHE A 240 -16.30 -15.71 24.48
N VAL A 241 -16.06 -14.44 24.78
CA VAL A 241 -14.98 -13.98 25.67
C VAL A 241 -15.51 -13.76 27.10
N GLY A 242 -16.78 -13.37 27.26
CA GLY A 242 -17.39 -13.13 28.58
C GLY A 242 -17.91 -14.37 29.30
N VAL A 243 -17.77 -15.58 28.73
CA VAL A 243 -18.13 -16.83 29.45
C VAL A 243 -17.08 -17.22 30.50
N ASP A 244 -15.87 -16.65 30.44
CA ASP A 244 -14.86 -16.79 31.49
C ASP A 244 -15.02 -15.78 32.65
N GLU A 245 -15.98 -14.85 32.57
CA GLU A 245 -16.33 -13.91 33.65
C GLU A 245 -17.82 -14.05 34.00
N LEU A 246 -18.15 -14.82 35.05
CA LEU A 246 -19.50 -14.86 35.60
C LEU A 246 -19.97 -13.44 36.00
N PRO A 247 -21.12 -12.95 35.51
CA PRO A 247 -21.64 -11.64 35.92
C PRO A 247 -22.48 -11.78 37.20
N GLY A 248 -22.04 -11.15 38.28
CA GLY A 248 -22.92 -10.78 39.40
C GLY A 248 -23.67 -9.47 39.08
N PRO A 249 -24.91 -9.26 39.55
CA PRO A 249 -25.72 -8.11 39.12
C PRO A 249 -25.45 -6.82 39.92
N ALA A 250 -25.30 -5.72 39.16
CA ALA A 250 -25.61 -4.30 39.48
C ALA A 250 -24.67 -3.50 40.41
N PRO A 251 -24.80 -2.15 40.47
CA PRO A 251 -24.79 -1.15 39.41
C PRO A 251 -23.67 -0.10 39.61
N THR A 252 -23.49 0.77 38.61
CA THR A 252 -22.61 1.96 38.54
C THR A 252 -22.25 2.65 39.87
N GLN A 253 -20.95 2.68 40.23
CA GLN A 253 -20.34 3.76 41.02
C GLN A 253 -18.83 3.86 40.76
N HIS A 254 -18.33 5.09 40.85
CA HIS A 254 -16.94 5.50 40.65
C HIS A 254 -15.94 4.68 41.48
N GLY A 255 -14.80 4.36 40.86
CA GLY A 255 -13.48 4.15 41.47
C GLY A 255 -13.39 3.27 42.71
N SER A 256 -12.91 2.03 42.55
CA SER A 256 -12.02 1.39 43.54
C SER A 256 -11.52 0.02 43.06
N GLN A 257 -10.25 -0.23 43.41
CA GLN A 257 -9.60 -1.51 43.65
C GLN A 257 -9.56 -2.54 42.50
N ILE A 258 -8.36 -2.63 41.92
CA ILE A 258 -7.88 -3.78 41.18
C ILE A 258 -7.76 -4.95 42.16
N ASP A 259 -8.76 -5.82 42.15
CA ASP A 259 -8.77 -7.05 42.92
C ASP A 259 -7.98 -8.13 42.17
N HIS A 260 -6.69 -8.28 42.50
CA HIS A 260 -5.90 -9.44 42.09
C HIS A 260 -6.10 -10.56 43.12
N SER A 261 -7.22 -11.28 43.01
CA SER A 261 -7.38 -12.56 43.69
C SER A 261 -8.22 -13.52 42.86
N PHE A 262 -7.55 -14.30 42.00
CA PHE A 262 -8.13 -15.57 41.54
C PHE A 262 -7.95 -16.61 42.65
N PRO A 263 -8.94 -17.49 42.90
CA PRO A 263 -8.78 -18.60 43.82
C PRO A 263 -7.83 -19.62 43.16
N PHE A 264 -6.59 -19.64 43.62
CA PHE A 264 -5.54 -20.49 43.07
C PHE A 264 -5.02 -21.38 44.19
N LEU A 265 -4.92 -22.69 43.92
CA LEU A 265 -4.56 -23.71 44.91
C LEU A 265 -3.29 -23.32 45.68
N GLU A 266 -3.49 -23.01 46.96
CA GLU A 266 -2.55 -22.33 47.86
C GLU A 266 -1.23 -23.11 48.04
N SER A 267 -1.29 -24.45 47.99
CA SER A 267 -0.12 -25.31 48.20
C SER A 267 0.89 -25.31 47.05
N LEU A 268 0.43 -25.21 45.79
CA LEU A 268 1.33 -25.21 44.64
C LEU A 268 1.93 -23.82 44.41
N ASN A 269 1.20 -22.78 44.79
CA ASN A 269 1.72 -21.41 44.77
C ASN A 269 2.76 -21.21 45.87
N GLU A 270 2.57 -21.75 47.08
CA GLU A 270 3.58 -21.68 48.13
C GLU A 270 4.89 -22.38 47.72
N VAL A 271 4.82 -23.55 47.09
CA VAL A 271 5.99 -24.25 46.53
C VAL A 271 6.60 -23.51 45.33
N LEU A 272 5.81 -22.86 44.46
CA LEU A 272 6.35 -22.04 43.37
C LEU A 272 6.94 -20.71 43.86
N GLU A 273 6.32 -20.06 44.84
CA GLU A 273 6.78 -18.82 45.45
C GLU A 273 8.07 -19.04 46.24
N THR A 274 8.18 -20.16 46.97
CA THR A 274 9.43 -20.56 47.64
C THR A 274 10.55 -20.84 46.64
N ASN A 275 10.29 -21.62 45.58
CA ASN A 275 11.28 -21.83 44.51
C ASN A 275 11.65 -20.50 43.81
N ARG A 276 10.69 -19.61 43.54
CA ARG A 276 10.94 -18.29 42.94
C ARG A 276 11.76 -17.38 43.86
N ALA A 277 11.54 -17.43 45.16
CA ALA A 277 12.27 -16.66 46.16
C ALA A 277 13.70 -17.20 46.36
N GLU A 278 13.89 -18.51 46.32
CA GLU A 278 15.23 -19.13 46.36
C GLU A 278 16.04 -18.81 45.08
N GLU A 279 15.38 -18.79 43.91
CA GLU A 279 16.00 -18.42 42.64
C GLU A 279 16.43 -16.95 42.61
N SER A 280 15.60 -16.02 43.11
CA SER A 280 15.98 -14.60 43.13
C SER A 280 17.12 -14.32 44.10
N GLN A 281 17.19 -15.07 45.21
CA GLN A 281 18.26 -14.96 46.20
C GLN A 281 19.59 -15.57 45.75
N SER A 282 19.61 -16.45 44.76
CA SER A 282 20.82 -17.08 44.22
C SER A 282 21.34 -16.43 42.94
N HIS A 283 20.58 -15.50 42.35
CA HIS A 283 20.95 -14.83 41.11
C HIS A 283 22.19 -13.92 41.25
N VAL A 284 23.17 -14.07 40.35
CA VAL A 284 24.43 -13.32 40.35
C VAL A 284 24.40 -12.20 39.32
N HIS A 285 24.24 -12.54 38.06
CA HIS A 285 24.40 -11.61 36.95
C HIS A 285 23.56 -12.04 35.75
N ARG A 286 23.04 -11.04 35.04
CA ARG A 286 22.29 -11.19 33.80
C ARG A 286 23.17 -10.72 32.65
N MET A 287 23.51 -11.65 31.76
CA MET A 287 24.28 -11.36 30.56
C MET A 287 23.34 -11.25 29.35
N TYR A 288 23.37 -10.12 28.66
CA TYR A 288 22.50 -9.88 27.50
C TYR A 288 23.17 -10.35 26.20
N PHE A 289 22.37 -10.90 25.29
CA PHE A 289 22.81 -11.21 23.94
C PHE A 289 22.95 -9.92 23.11
N MET A 290 23.97 -9.90 22.26
CA MET A 290 24.21 -8.85 21.28
C MET A 290 23.45 -9.15 19.98
N GLY A 291 23.08 -8.09 19.27
CA GLY A 291 22.37 -8.18 17.99
C GLY A 291 20.82 -8.18 18.10
N PRO A 292 20.10 -7.71 17.07
CA PRO A 292 18.62 -7.59 17.06
C PRO A 292 17.88 -8.88 16.65
N ASN A 293 18.56 -10.03 16.61
CA ASN A 293 18.01 -11.32 16.17
C ASN A 293 17.42 -11.29 14.74
N THR A 294 18.18 -10.73 13.81
CA THR A 294 17.79 -10.68 12.39
C THR A 294 18.59 -11.72 11.60
N PHE A 295 18.12 -12.11 10.41
CA PHE A 295 18.86 -13.07 9.58
C PHE A 295 20.27 -12.56 9.20
N SER A 296 20.47 -11.24 9.11
CA SER A 296 21.77 -10.62 8.91
C SER A 296 22.64 -10.58 10.17
N GLU A 297 22.01 -10.54 11.34
CA GLU A 297 22.68 -10.37 12.62
C GLU A 297 21.96 -11.18 13.71
N PRO A 298 22.33 -12.46 13.89
CA PRO A 298 21.77 -13.32 14.91
C PRO A 298 22.23 -12.90 16.30
N TRP A 299 21.57 -13.46 17.31
CA TRP A 299 22.03 -13.35 18.69
C TRP A 299 23.42 -13.95 18.87
N HIS A 300 24.27 -13.25 19.60
CA HIS A 300 25.59 -13.74 19.96
C HIS A 300 26.05 -13.21 21.32
N LEU A 301 26.91 -13.96 21.99
CA LEU A 301 27.58 -13.58 23.23
C LEU A 301 29.06 -13.28 22.97
N PRO A 302 29.67 -12.32 23.68
CA PRO A 302 31.10 -12.08 23.61
C PRO A 302 31.93 -13.20 24.26
N HIS A 303 33.10 -13.52 23.68
CA HIS A 303 34.06 -14.53 24.16
C HIS A 303 34.85 -14.11 25.42
N THR A 304 34.43 -13.08 26.13
CA THR A 304 35.11 -12.65 27.36
C THR A 304 34.07 -12.59 28.48
N PRO A 305 34.22 -13.40 29.54
CA PRO A 305 33.27 -13.35 30.65
C PRO A 305 33.30 -11.97 31.32
N PRO A 306 32.15 -11.35 31.59
CA PRO A 306 32.06 -10.14 32.40
C PRO A 306 32.77 -10.27 33.75
N GLU A 307 33.32 -9.16 34.27
CA GLU A 307 34.04 -9.14 35.55
C GLU A 307 33.17 -9.71 36.70
N GLN A 308 31.85 -9.53 36.63
CA GLN A 308 30.88 -10.01 37.61
C GLN A 308 30.74 -11.54 37.69
N ILE A 309 31.01 -12.26 36.60
CA ILE A 309 30.90 -13.74 36.56
C ILE A 309 32.26 -14.44 36.52
N LYS A 310 33.34 -13.68 36.36
CA LYS A 310 34.71 -14.19 36.23
C LYS A 310 35.13 -15.09 37.41
N GLU A 311 34.59 -14.84 38.59
CA GLU A 311 34.89 -15.62 39.80
C GLU A 311 34.12 -16.94 39.91
N ILE A 312 33.01 -17.07 39.18
CA ILE A 312 32.10 -18.24 39.20
C ILE A 312 32.35 -19.15 38.00
N VAL A 313 33.01 -18.62 36.96
CA VAL A 313 33.16 -19.28 35.68
C VAL A 313 34.63 -19.60 35.37
N TYR A 314 34.88 -20.71 34.69
CA TYR A 314 36.17 -21.02 34.06
C TYR A 314 36.22 -20.40 32.66
N GLU A 315 37.21 -19.52 32.41
CA GLU A 315 37.32 -18.77 31.15
C GLU A 315 37.41 -19.68 29.91
N GLY A 316 38.18 -20.76 29.96
CA GLY A 316 38.35 -21.69 28.84
C GLY A 316 37.04 -22.36 28.41
N PRO A 317 36.40 -23.16 29.30
CA PRO A 317 35.11 -23.79 29.01
C PRO A 317 33.99 -22.79 28.70
N PHE A 318 34.03 -21.59 29.27
CA PHE A 318 33.09 -20.52 28.92
C PHE A 318 33.19 -20.10 27.46
N ASN A 319 34.40 -20.01 26.91
CA ASN A 319 34.57 -19.63 25.51
C ASN A 319 34.01 -20.71 24.57
N THR A 320 34.23 -21.99 24.88
CA THR A 320 33.62 -23.11 24.15
C THR A 320 32.09 -23.08 24.24
N PHE A 321 31.55 -22.82 25.43
CA PHE A 321 30.12 -22.63 25.62
C PHE A 321 29.55 -21.49 24.78
N VAL A 322 30.26 -20.36 24.70
CA VAL A 322 29.89 -19.22 23.86
C VAL A 322 29.95 -19.59 22.38
N ASP A 323 30.97 -20.36 21.92
CA ASP A 323 31.06 -20.85 20.54
C ASP A 323 29.82 -21.70 20.18
N GLU A 324 29.43 -22.62 21.07
CA GLU A 324 28.25 -23.49 20.87
C GLU A 324 26.95 -22.69 20.86
N ILE A 325 26.77 -21.75 21.80
CA ILE A 325 25.60 -20.85 21.81
C ILE A 325 25.53 -20.02 20.53
N ASN A 326 26.65 -19.41 20.12
CA ASN A 326 26.71 -18.57 18.92
C ASN A 326 26.43 -19.40 17.66
N ALA A 327 26.88 -20.66 17.61
CA ALA A 327 26.59 -21.59 16.53
C ALA A 327 25.10 -21.98 16.49
N ILE A 328 24.46 -22.24 17.63
CA ILE A 328 23.03 -22.56 17.71
C ILE A 328 22.18 -21.34 17.31
N ALA A 329 22.57 -20.15 17.75
CA ALA A 329 21.86 -18.91 17.47
C ALA A 329 22.01 -18.45 16.01
N ALA A 330 23.04 -18.89 15.30
CA ALA A 330 23.26 -18.55 13.90
C ALA A 330 22.13 -19.06 12.98
N TYR A 331 21.76 -18.22 12.01
CA TYR A 331 20.80 -18.56 10.96
C TYR A 331 21.51 -19.17 9.76
N GLN A 332 20.85 -20.14 9.13
CA GLN A 332 21.26 -20.72 7.86
C GLN A 332 20.80 -19.82 6.70
N TRP A 333 21.56 -19.84 5.60
CA TRP A 333 21.30 -18.95 4.45
C TRP A 333 19.89 -19.13 3.85
N TRP A 334 19.37 -20.36 3.83
CA TRP A 334 18.05 -20.65 3.27
C TRP A 334 16.91 -20.11 4.14
N GLU A 335 17.08 -20.02 5.47
CA GLU A 335 16.08 -19.44 6.38
C GLU A 335 15.82 -17.97 6.02
N GLY A 336 16.90 -17.23 5.70
CA GLY A 336 16.85 -15.86 5.21
C GLY A 336 16.32 -15.76 3.77
N ALA A 337 16.69 -16.69 2.88
CA ALA A 337 16.19 -16.70 1.50
C ALA A 337 14.66 -16.91 1.44
N VAL A 338 14.12 -17.84 2.24
CA VAL A 338 12.67 -18.05 2.38
C VAL A 338 11.98 -16.79 2.88
N TYR A 339 12.55 -16.12 3.89
CA TYR A 339 12.05 -14.84 4.37
C TYR A 339 12.03 -13.77 3.27
N SER A 340 13.11 -13.61 2.51
CA SER A 340 13.17 -12.63 1.41
C SER A 340 12.13 -12.89 0.32
N ILE A 341 11.92 -14.16 -0.06
CA ILE A 341 10.89 -14.55 -1.02
C ILE A 341 9.50 -14.23 -0.47
N LEU A 342 9.22 -14.63 0.77
CA LEU A 342 7.93 -14.37 1.42
C LEU A 342 7.69 -12.88 1.66
N CYS A 343 8.71 -12.06 1.90
CA CYS A 343 8.54 -10.61 2.05
C CYS A 343 7.94 -9.96 0.79
N VAL A 344 8.30 -10.49 -0.39
CA VAL A 344 7.77 -10.01 -1.68
C VAL A 344 6.40 -10.61 -1.97
N LEU A 345 6.21 -11.91 -1.72
CA LEU A 345 4.97 -12.61 -2.06
C LEU A 345 3.86 -12.44 -1.01
N ALA A 346 4.18 -12.54 0.27
CA ALA A 346 3.21 -12.53 1.36
C ALA A 346 3.85 -12.07 2.69
N TYR A 347 3.94 -10.75 2.88
CA TYR A 347 4.50 -10.14 4.09
C TYR A 347 4.01 -10.72 5.44
N PRO A 348 2.70 -11.01 5.66
CA PRO A 348 2.26 -11.61 6.92
C PRO A 348 2.84 -13.02 7.16
N LEU A 349 3.04 -13.80 6.11
CA LEU A 349 3.71 -15.10 6.21
C LEU A 349 5.21 -14.93 6.46
N ALA A 350 5.84 -13.92 5.85
CA ALA A 350 7.24 -13.59 6.11
C ALA A 350 7.48 -13.25 7.58
N TRP A 351 6.61 -12.42 8.17
CA TRP A 351 6.68 -12.09 9.59
C TRP A 351 6.47 -13.34 10.46
N SER A 352 5.48 -14.17 10.13
CA SER A 352 5.19 -15.41 10.87
C SER A 352 6.35 -16.40 10.80
N TRP A 353 6.97 -16.54 9.62
CA TRP A 353 8.18 -17.34 9.38
C TRP A 353 9.35 -16.85 10.24
N GLN A 354 9.61 -15.54 10.25
CA GLN A 354 10.67 -14.95 11.07
C GLN A 354 10.42 -15.20 12.57
N GLN A 355 9.20 -15.00 13.05
CA GLN A 355 8.83 -15.26 14.44
C GLN A 355 8.95 -16.75 14.80
N TRP A 356 8.56 -17.65 13.90
CA TRP A 356 8.71 -19.09 14.09
C TRP A 356 10.19 -19.49 14.19
N CYS A 357 11.04 -19.01 13.27
CA CYS A 357 12.48 -19.24 13.32
C CYS A 357 13.09 -18.74 14.64
N ARG A 358 12.73 -17.53 15.08
CA ARG A 358 13.20 -16.97 16.37
C ARG A 358 12.76 -17.81 17.57
N LYS A 359 11.51 -18.27 17.60
CA LYS A 359 11.01 -19.15 18.66
C LYS A 359 11.74 -20.48 18.69
N PHE A 360 11.96 -21.07 17.52
CA PHE A 360 12.68 -22.33 17.37
C PHE A 360 14.11 -22.21 17.90
N LYS A 361 14.84 -21.14 17.54
CA LYS A 361 16.19 -20.87 18.05
C LYS A 361 16.21 -20.68 19.57
N LEU A 362 15.24 -19.93 20.12
CA LEU A 362 15.12 -19.77 21.58
C LEU A 362 14.83 -21.10 22.29
N GLN A 363 13.94 -21.94 21.74
CA GLN A 363 13.63 -23.25 22.28
C GLN A 363 14.87 -24.14 22.27
N ARG A 364 15.61 -24.17 21.15
CA ARG A 364 16.86 -24.92 21.03
C ARG A 364 17.92 -24.44 22.02
N LEU A 365 18.08 -23.12 22.21
CA LEU A 365 18.99 -22.56 23.20
C LEU A 365 18.59 -22.94 24.63
N ARG A 366 17.28 -22.95 24.94
CA ARG A 366 16.78 -23.38 26.25
C ARG A 366 17.00 -24.87 26.51
N GLU A 367 16.76 -25.72 25.52
CA GLU A 367 17.02 -27.16 25.60
C GLU A 367 18.51 -27.45 25.75
N PHE A 368 19.35 -26.75 24.98
CA PHE A 368 20.79 -26.86 25.06
C PHE A 368 21.29 -26.53 26.48
N VAL A 369 20.93 -25.36 27.02
CA VAL A 369 21.36 -24.93 28.36
C VAL A 369 20.74 -25.79 29.46
N ARG A 370 19.51 -26.30 29.30
CA ARG A 370 18.84 -27.07 30.35
C ARG A 370 19.26 -28.54 30.40
N SER A 371 19.56 -29.17 29.26
CA SER A 371 19.69 -30.63 29.17
C SER A 371 20.89 -31.16 28.39
N GLU A 372 21.43 -30.42 27.41
CA GLU A 372 22.53 -30.93 26.58
C GLU A 372 23.90 -30.49 27.11
N TYR A 373 23.99 -29.26 27.62
CA TYR A 373 25.23 -28.71 28.14
C TYR A 373 25.47 -29.16 29.59
N ASP A 374 26.68 -29.58 29.91
CA ASP A 374 27.11 -30.13 31.21
C ASP A 374 27.41 -29.07 32.29
N HIS A 375 27.17 -27.79 31.97
CA HIS A 375 27.46 -26.63 32.83
C HIS A 375 28.94 -26.58 33.24
N SER A 376 29.85 -27.20 32.49
CA SER A 376 31.29 -27.30 32.80
C SER A 376 31.99 -25.96 32.98
N CYS A 377 31.44 -24.88 32.42
CA CYS A 377 31.92 -23.53 32.66
C CYS A 377 31.71 -23.04 34.10
N LEU A 378 30.75 -23.57 34.86
CA LEU A 378 30.53 -23.19 36.25
C LEU A 378 31.54 -23.88 37.17
N ARG A 379 32.05 -23.14 38.16
CA ARG A 379 32.98 -23.67 39.17
C ARG A 379 32.28 -24.60 40.17
N SER A 380 31.01 -24.30 40.50
CA SER A 380 30.20 -25.08 41.44
C SER A 380 30.08 -26.53 40.99
N CYS A 381 30.34 -27.46 41.90
CA CYS A 381 30.09 -28.88 41.66
C CYS A 381 28.59 -29.19 41.70
N ARG A 382 27.86 -28.52 42.61
CA ARG A 382 26.40 -28.70 42.74
C ARG A 382 25.66 -28.22 41.50
N SER A 383 25.98 -27.05 40.98
CA SER A 383 25.34 -26.49 39.79
C SER A 383 25.51 -27.39 38.58
N ARG A 384 26.72 -27.95 38.41
CA ARG A 384 27.03 -28.93 37.36
C ARG A 384 26.26 -30.23 37.51
N ALA A 385 26.19 -30.77 38.72
CA ALA A 385 25.50 -32.04 38.98
C ALA A 385 23.97 -31.94 38.81
N LEU A 386 23.38 -30.81 39.17
CA LEU A 386 21.93 -30.60 39.13
C LEU A 386 21.45 -29.94 37.82
N TYR A 387 22.36 -29.52 36.94
CA TYR A 387 22.03 -28.67 35.79
C TYR A 387 21.29 -27.39 36.23
N GLU A 388 21.67 -26.85 37.39
CA GLU A 388 21.07 -25.71 38.06
C GLU A 388 22.12 -24.60 38.22
N GLY A 389 22.11 -23.61 37.34
CA GLY A 389 23.09 -22.52 37.40
C GLY A 389 23.01 -21.54 36.24
N LEU A 390 22.44 -21.97 35.12
CA LEU A 390 22.23 -21.16 33.92
C LEU A 390 20.77 -21.21 33.50
N LYS A 391 20.18 -20.06 33.18
CA LYS A 391 18.84 -20.00 32.57
C LYS A 391 18.81 -19.01 31.41
N VAL A 392 18.20 -19.43 30.29
CA VAL A 392 18.00 -18.57 29.11
C VAL A 392 16.57 -18.09 29.05
N ALA A 393 16.40 -16.78 29.02
CA ALA A 393 15.12 -16.14 28.81
C ALA A 393 15.23 -15.07 27.71
N ALA A 394 14.08 -14.64 27.21
CA ALA A 394 14.00 -13.67 26.14
C ALA A 394 12.75 -12.83 26.31
N THR A 395 12.79 -11.66 25.69
CA THR A 395 11.67 -10.74 25.65
C THR A 395 10.54 -11.28 24.78
N SER A 396 9.31 -10.81 25.02
CA SER A 396 8.12 -11.29 24.30
C SER A 396 8.17 -11.08 22.78
N ASP A 397 8.95 -10.10 22.29
CA ASP A 397 9.22 -9.80 20.87
C ASP A 397 10.35 -10.62 20.25
N LEU A 398 11.07 -11.40 21.08
CA LEU A 398 12.20 -12.23 20.66
C LEU A 398 13.31 -11.43 19.97
N MET A 399 13.43 -10.13 20.29
CA MET A 399 14.51 -9.27 19.81
C MET A 399 15.69 -9.26 20.78
N LEU A 400 15.43 -9.42 22.09
CA LEU A 400 16.45 -9.46 23.13
C LEU A 400 16.36 -10.79 23.88
N ALA A 401 17.49 -11.48 24.00
CA ALA A 401 17.66 -12.62 24.89
C ALA A 401 18.68 -12.30 25.99
N TYR A 402 18.61 -13.01 27.10
CA TYR A 402 19.56 -12.92 28.19
C TYR A 402 19.77 -14.28 28.86
N LEU A 403 20.97 -14.44 29.41
CA LEU A 403 21.44 -15.58 30.16
C LEU A 403 21.64 -15.16 31.62
N ASP A 404 20.87 -15.76 32.53
CA ASP A 404 20.95 -15.53 33.96
C ASP A 404 21.84 -16.58 34.63
N PHE A 405 22.78 -16.12 35.45
CA PHE A 405 23.71 -16.95 36.24
C PHE A 405 23.24 -17.04 37.69
N PHE A 406 23.22 -18.25 38.24
CA PHE A 406 22.83 -18.53 39.63
C PHE A 406 23.98 -19.22 40.37
N LEU A 407 24.15 -18.88 41.65
CA LEU A 407 25.13 -19.52 42.53
C LEU A 407 24.65 -20.90 42.95
N GLY A 408 25.55 -21.87 42.85
CA GLY A 408 25.40 -23.14 43.55
C GLY A 408 25.47 -22.93 45.07
N GLY A 409 24.66 -23.67 45.83
CA GLY A 409 24.65 -23.60 47.29
C GLY A 409 26.00 -23.94 47.95
N ASP A 410 26.89 -24.61 47.24
CA ASP A 410 28.28 -24.94 47.62
C ASP A 410 29.26 -23.76 47.47
N GLU A 411 28.88 -22.69 46.75
CA GLU A 411 29.70 -21.50 46.52
C GLU A 411 29.24 -20.27 47.32
N LYS A 412 28.33 -20.43 48.30
CA LYS A 412 27.85 -19.34 49.16
C LYS A 412 29.01 -18.73 49.98
N ARG A 413 29.57 -17.63 49.50
CA ARG A 413 30.53 -16.77 50.23
C ARG A 413 29.79 -15.56 50.81
N THR A 414 30.32 -14.93 51.85
CA THR A 414 29.70 -13.72 52.44
C THR A 414 29.53 -12.56 51.45
N ASP A 415 30.33 -12.55 50.38
CA ASP A 415 30.38 -11.51 49.36
C ASP A 415 29.52 -11.83 48.11
N LEU A 416 28.97 -13.05 48.01
CA LEU A 416 28.24 -13.58 46.85
C LEU A 416 26.93 -14.24 47.28
N PRO A 417 25.77 -13.90 46.69
CA PRO A 417 25.59 -12.97 45.58
C PRO A 417 25.73 -11.50 46.01
N PRO A 418 26.21 -10.62 45.11
CA PRO A 418 26.39 -9.21 45.44
C PRO A 418 25.03 -8.57 45.74
N ARG A 419 24.99 -7.74 46.79
CA ARG A 419 23.83 -6.89 47.11
C ARG A 419 23.59 -5.90 45.96
N LEU A 420 22.37 -5.39 45.81
CA LEU A 420 22.03 -4.46 44.73
C LEU A 420 23.02 -3.28 44.63
N CYS A 421 23.40 -2.67 45.75
CA CYS A 421 24.34 -1.54 45.77
C CYS A 421 25.71 -1.88 45.16
N GLN A 422 26.17 -3.12 45.34
CA GLN A 422 27.45 -3.61 44.82
C GLN A 422 27.39 -3.94 43.32
N ARG A 423 26.17 -4.01 42.74
CA ARG A 423 25.95 -4.23 41.31
C ARG A 423 25.90 -2.93 40.50
N PHE A 424 25.88 -1.77 41.16
CA PHE A 424 25.83 -0.49 40.47
C PHE A 424 27.19 -0.12 39.86
N PRO A 425 27.20 0.51 38.68
CA PRO A 425 26.04 0.80 37.83
C PRO A 425 25.48 -0.42 37.04
N MET A 426 24.19 -0.72 37.18
CA MET A 426 23.54 -1.86 36.54
C MET A 426 22.88 -1.45 35.21
N SER A 427 23.08 -2.22 34.14
CA SER A 427 22.44 -2.00 32.83
C SER A 427 21.17 -2.81 32.67
N ILE A 428 20.07 -2.17 32.27
CA ILE A 428 18.81 -2.82 31.89
C ILE A 428 18.52 -2.48 30.43
N ILE A 429 18.66 -3.46 29.53
CA ILE A 429 18.51 -3.25 28.08
C ILE A 429 17.03 -3.30 27.67
N PHE A 430 16.64 -2.44 26.73
CA PHE A 430 15.30 -2.46 26.13
C PHE A 430 15.17 -3.61 25.14
N GLY A 431 14.04 -4.31 25.22
CA GLY A 431 13.52 -5.10 24.10
C GLY A 431 12.98 -4.18 23.02
N GLY A 432 12.85 -4.69 21.80
CA GLY A 432 12.33 -3.96 20.65
C GLY A 432 13.38 -3.09 19.96
N ASP A 433 12.99 -2.60 18.78
CA ASP A 433 13.79 -1.68 17.96
C ASP A 433 13.08 -0.34 17.71
N GLY A 434 11.94 -0.11 18.37
CA GLY A 434 11.10 1.08 18.18
C GLY A 434 10.29 1.05 16.89
N SER A 435 10.20 -0.09 16.21
CA SER A 435 9.30 -0.29 15.07
C SER A 435 7.85 -0.37 15.53
N TYR A 436 6.91 -0.23 14.59
CA TYR A 436 5.48 -0.36 14.89
C TYR A 436 5.11 -1.77 15.42
N MET A 437 5.83 -2.83 14.98
CA MET A 437 5.63 -4.21 15.44
C MET A 437 6.33 -4.54 16.76
N ALA A 438 7.45 -3.89 17.05
CA ALA A 438 8.28 -4.14 18.23
C ALA A 438 8.67 -2.81 18.88
N PRO A 439 7.73 -2.15 19.60
CA PRO A 439 8.04 -0.94 20.35
C PRO A 439 9.09 -1.24 21.43
N PHE A 440 9.82 -0.21 21.85
CA PHE A 440 10.76 -0.37 22.95
C PHE A 440 10.00 -0.74 24.23
N SER A 441 10.52 -1.71 24.97
CA SER A 441 9.94 -2.13 26.25
C SER A 441 10.99 -2.66 27.22
N VAL A 442 10.76 -2.42 28.51
CA VAL A 442 11.49 -3.00 29.63
C VAL A 442 10.67 -4.16 30.17
N GLN A 443 11.24 -5.36 30.17
CA GLN A 443 10.65 -6.51 30.83
C GLN A 443 11.16 -6.60 32.27
N SER A 444 10.25 -6.47 33.24
CA SER A 444 10.56 -6.71 34.65
C SER A 444 10.14 -8.13 35.01
N ASP A 445 11.10 -9.04 35.02
CA ASP A 445 10.90 -10.39 35.55
C ASP A 445 10.90 -10.39 37.09
N ASN A 446 10.44 -11.48 37.69
CA ASN A 446 10.48 -11.68 39.15
C ASN A 446 11.90 -11.49 39.72
N ILE A 447 12.94 -11.88 38.98
CA ILE A 447 14.34 -11.67 39.38
C ILE A 447 14.67 -10.19 39.49
N LEU A 448 14.35 -9.39 38.47
CA LEU A 448 14.65 -7.96 38.47
C LEU A 448 13.83 -7.24 39.54
N THR A 449 12.54 -7.56 39.68
CA THR A 449 11.67 -7.00 40.71
C THR A 449 12.18 -7.34 42.12
N SER A 450 12.61 -8.58 42.35
CA SER A 450 13.17 -9.02 43.64
C SER A 450 14.57 -8.48 43.92
N LEU A 451 15.35 -8.12 42.90
CA LEU A 451 16.61 -7.41 43.10
C LEU A 451 16.36 -5.95 43.48
N MET A 452 15.45 -5.29 42.76
CA MET A 452 15.09 -3.89 43.01
C MET A 452 14.40 -3.70 44.37
N SER A 453 13.67 -4.71 44.85
CA SER A 453 13.01 -4.69 46.17
C SER A 453 13.96 -4.53 47.36
N GLN A 454 15.28 -4.74 47.16
CA GLN A 454 16.29 -4.49 48.18
C GLN A 454 16.43 -2.99 48.53
N MET A 455 16.03 -2.08 47.63
CA MET A 455 16.13 -0.62 47.83
C MET A 455 14.81 0.12 47.56
N VAL A 456 14.06 -0.31 46.53
CA VAL A 456 12.84 0.37 46.08
C VAL A 456 11.64 -0.57 46.29
N PRO A 457 10.53 -0.12 46.91
CA PRO A 457 9.33 -0.93 47.05
C PRO A 457 8.86 -1.54 45.71
N PRO A 458 8.45 -2.82 45.67
CA PRO A 458 8.02 -3.50 44.44
C PRO A 458 6.89 -2.77 43.71
N THR A 459 5.98 -2.12 44.44
CA THR A 459 4.87 -1.32 43.89
C THR A 459 5.39 -0.13 43.09
N ILE A 460 6.32 0.64 43.66
CA ILE A 460 6.97 1.78 43.01
C ILE A 460 7.78 1.32 41.79
N TRP A 461 8.51 0.21 41.91
CA TRP A 461 9.28 -0.33 40.77
C TRP A 461 8.36 -0.78 39.63
N TYR A 462 7.31 -1.56 39.92
CA TYR A 462 6.34 -2.00 38.93
C TYR A 462 5.69 -0.80 38.23
N ARG A 463 5.31 0.20 39.01
CA ARG A 463 4.69 1.43 38.52
C ARG A 463 5.62 2.24 37.62
N MET A 464 6.89 2.36 38.01
CA MET A 464 7.94 2.99 37.21
C MET A 464 8.12 2.27 35.87
N VAL A 465 8.21 0.94 35.87
CA VAL A 465 8.37 0.13 34.64
C VAL A 465 7.14 0.26 33.74
N ALA A 466 5.93 0.21 34.30
CA ALA A 466 4.69 0.37 33.54
C ALA A 466 4.60 1.78 32.90
N GLY A 467 4.93 2.83 33.65
CA GLY A 467 4.95 4.20 33.15
C GLY A 467 6.00 4.40 32.06
N LEU A 468 7.20 3.85 32.26
CA LEU A 468 8.28 3.88 31.28
C LEU A 468 7.89 3.15 30.00
N ASN A 469 7.32 1.95 30.08
CA ASN A 469 6.81 1.21 28.93
C ASN A 469 5.72 2.00 28.18
N GLY A 470 4.88 2.74 28.91
CA GLY A 470 3.91 3.67 28.31
C GLY A 470 4.57 4.80 27.49
N GLN A 471 5.71 5.32 27.92
CA GLN A 471 6.48 6.34 27.19
C GLN A 471 7.32 5.74 26.04
N LEU A 472 7.98 4.61 26.28
CA LEU A 472 8.79 3.89 25.30
C LEU A 472 7.95 3.41 24.11
N ARG A 473 6.68 3.08 24.34
CA ARG A 473 5.71 2.77 23.30
C ARG A 473 5.53 3.89 22.27
N LEU A 474 5.75 5.16 22.65
CA LEU A 474 5.62 6.32 21.75
C LEU A 474 6.90 6.62 20.95
N VAL A 475 8.01 5.94 21.27
CA VAL A 475 9.30 6.11 20.59
C VAL A 475 9.24 5.47 19.22
N ARG A 476 9.69 6.21 18.19
CA ARG A 476 9.60 5.79 16.78
C ARG A 476 10.98 5.65 16.17
N ARG A 477 11.24 4.47 15.58
CA ARG A 477 12.37 4.25 14.68
C ARG A 477 12.30 5.23 13.50
N GLY A 478 13.39 5.94 13.20
CA GLY A 478 13.47 7.01 12.19
C GLY A 478 13.27 8.44 12.75
N ARG A 479 12.77 8.58 13.98
CA ARG A 479 12.64 9.87 14.68
C ARG A 479 13.11 9.81 16.14
N LEU A 480 14.09 8.96 16.43
CA LEU A 480 14.56 8.72 17.81
C LEU A 480 14.99 10.03 18.51
N LYS A 481 15.62 10.96 17.77
CA LYS A 481 16.05 12.27 18.29
C LYS A 481 14.92 13.12 18.87
N VAL A 482 13.70 13.00 18.32
CA VAL A 482 12.57 13.80 18.79
C VAL A 482 11.83 13.04 19.88
N THR A 483 11.60 11.73 19.68
CA THR A 483 10.75 10.95 20.58
C THR A 483 11.43 10.58 21.89
N PHE A 484 12.75 10.36 21.92
CA PHE A 484 13.46 10.11 23.19
C PHE A 484 13.51 11.33 24.09
N ARG A 485 13.34 12.55 23.56
CA ARG A 485 13.27 13.77 24.38
C ARG A 485 12.09 13.70 25.37
N SER A 486 10.96 13.13 24.96
CA SER A 486 9.81 12.92 25.83
C SER A 486 10.09 11.90 26.92
N VAL A 487 10.83 10.83 26.60
CA VAL A 487 11.24 9.82 27.59
C VAL A 487 12.22 10.41 28.62
N LEU A 488 13.20 11.18 28.17
CA LEU A 488 14.15 11.87 29.05
C LEU A 488 13.45 12.85 30.00
N GLY A 489 12.55 13.68 29.47
CA GLY A 489 11.77 14.59 30.31
C GLY A 489 10.91 13.85 31.34
N TRP A 490 10.30 12.73 30.97
CA TRP A 490 9.54 11.91 31.91
C TRP A 490 10.43 11.24 32.97
N LEU A 491 11.62 10.75 32.60
CA LEU A 491 12.59 10.19 33.56
C LEU A 491 13.07 11.24 34.57
N GLU A 492 13.32 12.47 34.13
CA GLU A 492 13.78 13.56 34.99
C GLU A 492 12.68 14.10 35.92
N ILE A 493 11.43 14.18 35.44
CA ILE A 493 10.30 14.79 36.18
C ILE A 493 9.55 13.78 37.06
N TYR A 494 9.34 12.54 36.59
CA TYR A 494 8.52 11.55 37.30
C TYR A 494 9.37 10.46 37.97
N ALA A 495 10.26 9.79 37.22
CA ALA A 495 10.94 8.61 37.72
C ALA A 495 12.06 8.94 38.73
N ASN A 496 13.01 9.80 38.35
CA ASN A 496 14.18 10.10 39.17
C ASN A 496 13.87 10.76 40.51
N PRO A 497 12.89 11.69 40.65
CA PRO A 497 12.52 12.23 41.95
C PRO A 497 12.03 11.17 42.92
N ALA A 498 11.19 10.23 42.46
CA ALA A 498 10.69 9.13 43.30
C ALA A 498 11.81 8.13 43.67
N LEU A 499 12.68 7.79 42.72
CA LEU A 499 13.77 6.83 42.96
C LEU A 499 14.91 7.40 43.82
N LYS A 500 15.16 8.72 43.75
CA LYS A 500 16.18 9.40 44.57
C LYS A 500 15.88 9.29 46.07
N VAL A 501 14.61 9.24 46.48
CA VAL A 501 14.22 9.01 47.89
C VAL A 501 14.76 7.67 48.40
N HIS A 502 14.92 6.69 47.50
CA HIS A 502 15.46 5.37 47.79
C HIS A 502 16.96 5.23 47.43
N GLY A 503 17.66 6.33 47.15
CA GLY A 503 19.09 6.34 46.84
C GLY A 503 19.47 5.81 45.46
N VAL A 504 18.49 5.67 44.54
CA VAL A 504 18.69 5.12 43.19
C VAL A 504 18.42 6.21 42.15
N ARG A 505 19.25 6.26 41.10
CA ARG A 505 19.03 7.10 39.93
C ARG A 505 19.10 6.26 38.66
N VAL A 506 18.29 6.65 37.67
CA VAL A 506 18.19 5.96 36.40
C VAL A 506 18.38 6.97 35.26
N ASP A 507 19.37 6.70 34.41
CA ASP A 507 19.61 7.50 33.21
C ASP A 507 19.48 6.64 31.95
N LEU A 508 19.01 7.24 30.85
CA LEU A 508 18.94 6.57 29.55
C LEU A 508 20.34 6.46 28.95
N ALA A 509 20.72 5.28 28.47
CA ALA A 509 22.02 5.03 27.87
C ALA A 509 21.89 4.23 26.57
N TRP A 510 22.91 4.36 25.72
CA TRP A 510 23.12 3.42 24.62
C TRP A 510 24.30 2.49 24.95
N PHE A 511 24.14 1.24 24.55
CA PHE A 511 25.07 0.14 24.75
C PHE A 511 25.67 -0.26 23.40
N GLN A 512 26.87 -0.84 23.47
CA GLN A 512 27.82 -1.07 22.38
C GLN A 512 27.18 -1.27 20.99
N SER A 513 27.67 -0.53 19.99
CA SER A 513 27.24 -0.70 18.60
C SER A 513 27.80 -2.00 18.03
N THR A 514 26.95 -2.83 17.44
CA THR A 514 27.42 -4.02 16.73
C THR A 514 28.08 -3.66 15.39
N ALA A 515 28.76 -4.62 14.76
CA ALA A 515 29.48 -4.41 13.50
C ALA A 515 28.58 -3.91 12.35
N CYS A 516 27.27 -4.17 12.41
CA CYS A 516 26.26 -3.72 11.45
C CYS A 516 25.75 -2.28 11.71
N GLY A 517 26.20 -1.65 12.80
CA GLY A 517 25.75 -0.33 13.24
C GLY A 517 24.41 -0.33 13.97
N TYR A 518 24.00 -1.46 14.56
CA TYR A 518 22.85 -1.52 15.46
C TYR A 518 23.30 -1.09 16.86
N CYS A 519 22.56 -0.15 17.46
CA CYS A 519 22.80 0.33 18.83
C CYS A 519 21.69 -0.19 19.74
N GLN A 520 22.07 -0.82 20.85
CA GLN A 520 21.13 -1.21 21.90
C GLN A 520 20.86 -0.01 22.81
N TYR A 521 19.61 0.21 23.18
CA TYR A 521 19.22 1.26 24.12
C TYR A 521 18.75 0.62 25.43
N GLY A 522 18.91 1.33 26.53
CA GLY A 522 18.47 0.83 27.83
C GLY A 522 18.65 1.86 28.94
N LEU A 523 18.48 1.41 30.16
CA LEU A 523 18.69 2.20 31.37
C LEU A 523 20.00 1.84 32.04
N LEU A 524 20.69 2.85 32.54
CA LEU A 524 21.80 2.71 33.47
C LEU A 524 21.31 3.11 34.86
N VAL A 525 21.28 2.15 35.77
CA VAL A 525 20.85 2.34 37.15
C VAL A 525 22.10 2.50 38.02
N HIS A 526 22.20 3.58 38.78
CA HIS A 526 23.32 3.84 39.67
C HIS A 526 22.88 4.38 41.02
N ALA A 527 23.73 4.20 42.04
CA ALA A 527 23.50 4.80 43.35
C ALA A 527 23.73 6.31 43.29
N VAL A 528 22.88 7.06 44.00
CA VAL A 528 23.09 8.50 44.18
C VAL A 528 24.29 8.70 45.10
N GLU A 529 25.43 9.13 44.57
CA GLU A 529 26.55 9.61 45.38
C GLU A 529 26.15 10.92 46.11
N GLU A 530 26.43 11.01 47.41
CA GLU A 530 26.05 12.14 48.28
C GLU A 530 26.73 13.49 47.94
N ASP A 531 27.62 13.54 46.95
CA ASP A 531 28.48 14.70 46.65
C ASP A 531 27.83 15.81 45.79
N GLN A 532 26.50 15.84 45.64
CA GLN A 532 25.77 16.97 45.04
C GLN A 532 25.04 17.87 46.04
N ARG A 533 25.41 17.83 47.33
CA ARG A 533 24.91 18.78 48.34
C ARG A 533 25.70 20.09 48.45
N ALA A 534 26.68 20.36 47.58
CA ALA A 534 27.48 21.59 47.62
C ALA A 534 27.54 22.33 46.27
N SER A 535 26.38 22.79 45.76
CA SER A 535 26.38 23.94 44.83
C SER A 535 24.99 24.58 44.72
N THR A 536 24.39 24.95 45.85
CA THR A 536 23.26 25.89 45.84
C THR A 536 23.35 26.75 47.09
N GLU A 537 24.06 27.88 47.00
CA GLU A 537 23.79 29.14 47.72
C GLU A 537 24.93 30.13 47.44
N HIS A 538 24.78 30.95 46.39
CA HIS A 538 24.63 32.40 46.53
C HIS A 538 24.57 33.07 45.14
N ILE A 539 23.47 33.76 44.90
CA ILE A 539 23.33 34.79 43.88
C ILE A 539 23.97 36.06 44.46
N ASP A 540 24.90 36.69 43.73
CA ASP A 540 24.81 38.14 43.52
C ASP A 540 25.62 38.69 42.34
N GLY A 541 24.97 39.56 41.57
CA GLY A 541 25.48 40.75 40.90
C GLY A 541 26.67 40.72 39.92
N SER A 542 26.35 40.89 38.63
CA SER A 542 26.86 41.93 37.71
C SER A 542 27.58 41.51 36.41
N ALA A 543 26.90 41.82 35.31
CA ALA A 543 27.33 42.53 34.09
C ALA A 543 28.60 42.14 33.28
N LYS A 544 28.34 42.02 31.96
CA LYS A 544 29.17 42.32 30.76
C LYS A 544 30.02 41.23 30.10
N GLN A 545 29.47 40.80 28.94
CA GLN A 545 30.01 40.97 27.57
C GLN A 545 31.23 40.15 27.09
N THR A 546 31.01 39.55 25.89
CA THR A 546 31.99 39.18 24.83
C THR A 546 32.84 37.92 25.16
N GLU A 547 33.14 36.95 24.28
CA GLU A 547 33.38 36.95 22.83
C GLU A 547 33.58 35.49 22.32
N GLN A 548 33.08 35.20 21.12
CA GLN A 548 33.59 34.32 20.05
C GLN A 548 34.27 32.94 20.35
N GLN A 549 33.56 31.85 19.96
CA GLN A 549 33.95 30.77 19.00
C GLN A 549 35.26 29.93 19.18
N PRO A 550 35.56 28.86 18.37
CA PRO A 550 34.79 27.67 17.93
C PRO A 550 35.64 26.35 17.88
N TRP A 551 35.07 25.27 17.30
CA TRP A 551 35.74 24.17 16.54
C TRP A 551 36.42 23.01 17.33
N VAL A 552 36.57 21.74 16.90
CA VAL A 552 36.03 20.82 15.86
C VAL A 552 36.76 19.47 16.01
N LYS A 553 36.15 18.39 15.47
CA LYS A 553 36.71 17.09 15.03
C LYS A 553 38.15 16.73 15.45
N ASN A 554 38.32 15.51 15.94
CA ASN A 554 39.23 14.58 15.25
C ASN A 554 38.96 13.11 15.57
N LEU A 555 38.65 12.38 14.50
CA LEU A 555 38.74 10.94 14.36
C LEU A 555 40.12 10.67 13.73
N ARG A 556 41.12 10.22 14.48
CA ARG A 556 42.29 9.55 13.88
C ARG A 556 43.05 8.66 14.85
N ARG A 557 43.17 7.41 14.40
CA ARG A 557 44.10 6.35 14.80
C ARG A 557 45.54 6.84 14.70
N GLU A 558 46.34 6.69 15.76
CA GLU A 558 47.77 6.35 15.63
C GLU A 558 48.42 5.90 16.94
N ASN A 559 49.23 4.86 16.81
CA ASN A 559 50.18 4.33 17.79
C ASN A 559 51.36 5.29 17.96
N ARG A 560 51.89 5.49 19.18
CA ARG A 560 53.25 5.06 19.54
C ARG A 560 53.62 5.38 20.99
N SER A 561 54.47 4.49 21.48
CA SER A 561 55.26 4.42 22.69
C SER A 561 56.01 5.69 23.14
N GLY A 562 56.07 5.84 24.46
CA GLY A 562 57.32 6.11 25.20
C GLY A 562 57.53 7.54 25.68
N GLN A 563 57.38 7.78 26.99
CA GLN A 563 58.46 8.29 27.83
C GLN A 563 58.12 8.15 29.32
N LEU A 564 59.16 7.93 30.10
CA LEU A 564 59.27 7.47 31.49
C LEU A 564 59.45 8.65 32.47
N LYS A 565 59.10 8.41 33.74
CA LYS A 565 59.30 9.22 34.99
C LYS A 565 58.36 10.43 35.09
N GLU A 566 57.72 10.72 36.23
CA GLU A 566 58.09 10.52 37.62
C GLU A 566 56.82 10.73 38.48
N ASN A 567 56.68 10.00 39.59
CA ASN A 567 56.08 10.45 40.87
C ASN A 567 55.46 9.30 41.65
N THR A 568 56.32 8.73 42.50
CA THR A 568 56.00 8.04 43.73
C THR A 568 55.19 8.98 44.62
N LEU A 569 53.87 8.84 44.68
CA LEU A 569 52.92 9.23 45.77
C LEU A 569 51.45 9.24 45.25
N LEU A 570 50.99 8.16 44.62
CA LEU A 570 49.60 8.02 44.14
C LEU A 570 49.05 6.59 44.37
N SER A 571 49.24 6.01 45.55
CA SER A 571 48.77 4.64 45.82
C SER A 571 47.34 4.53 46.37
N ARG A 572 46.59 5.63 46.55
CA ARG A 572 45.20 5.59 47.09
C ARG A 572 44.11 6.15 46.19
N ALA A 573 44.44 7.06 45.25
CA ALA A 573 43.48 7.65 44.32
C ALA A 573 43.36 6.89 42.98
N GLN A 574 44.23 5.92 42.71
CA GLN A 574 44.26 5.21 41.43
C GLN A 574 43.22 4.08 41.34
N ARG A 575 42.73 3.57 42.49
CA ARG A 575 41.78 2.45 42.53
C ARG A 575 40.35 2.83 42.13
N SER A 576 39.94 4.08 42.34
CA SER A 576 38.62 4.61 41.92
C SER A 576 38.60 5.11 40.47
N ASN A 577 39.75 5.55 39.95
CA ASN A 577 39.86 5.99 38.55
C ASN A 577 40.04 4.80 37.59
N GLU A 578 40.71 3.72 37.99
CA GLU A 578 40.79 2.49 37.19
C GLU A 578 39.43 1.78 37.05
N SER A 579 38.58 1.80 38.10
CA SER A 579 37.20 1.32 38.00
C SER A 579 36.36 2.22 37.09
N ASN A 580 36.43 3.55 37.23
CA ASN A 580 35.71 4.47 36.35
C ASN A 580 36.16 4.42 34.86
N VAL A 581 37.43 4.10 34.58
CA VAL A 581 37.94 3.95 33.22
C VAL A 581 37.60 2.57 32.61
N ARG A 582 37.48 1.50 33.42
CA ARG A 582 37.05 0.18 32.94
C ARG A 582 35.55 0.07 32.68
N TRP A 583 34.71 0.65 33.53
CA TRP A 583 33.25 0.60 33.35
C TRP A 583 32.78 1.41 32.13
N LYS A 584 33.56 2.40 31.70
CA LYS A 584 33.41 3.09 30.40
C LYS A 584 33.52 2.17 29.18
N LYS A 585 33.96 0.91 29.31
CA LYS A 585 33.98 -0.05 28.19
C LYS A 585 32.64 -0.76 27.95
N SER A 586 31.74 -0.84 28.93
CA SER A 586 30.52 -1.67 28.83
C SER A 586 29.28 -0.92 28.32
N TYR A 587 29.26 0.41 28.40
CA TYR A 587 28.20 1.25 27.81
C TYR A 587 28.83 2.29 26.89
N GLY A 588 28.17 2.58 25.75
CA GLY A 588 28.69 3.50 24.74
C GLY A 588 28.58 4.96 25.15
N GLY A 589 27.58 5.30 25.96
CA GLY A 589 27.43 6.62 26.58
C GLY A 589 26.04 6.87 27.16
N ILE A 590 25.95 7.80 28.11
CA ILE A 590 24.67 8.28 28.66
C ILE A 590 24.05 9.28 27.68
N ILE A 591 22.77 9.09 27.38
CA ILE A 591 21.99 9.92 26.47
C ILE A 591 21.37 11.06 27.30
N ASN A 592 21.93 12.26 27.16
CA ASN A 592 21.35 13.48 27.69
C ASN A 592 20.67 14.30 26.59
N THR A 593 19.81 15.25 26.98
CA THR A 593 19.13 16.18 26.07
C THR A 593 20.09 16.90 25.10
N ASN A 594 21.31 17.19 25.55
CA ASN A 594 22.36 17.83 24.75
C ASN A 594 23.04 16.87 23.75
N ASN A 595 23.19 15.59 24.09
CA ASN A 595 23.85 14.58 23.24
C ASN A 595 22.89 13.90 22.27
N LEU A 596 21.58 14.08 22.46
CA LEU A 596 20.52 13.48 21.65
C LEU A 596 20.62 13.84 20.16
N GLN A 597 21.16 15.02 19.83
CA GLN A 597 21.36 15.45 18.45
C GLN A 597 22.46 14.67 17.72
N MET A 598 23.40 14.08 18.46
CA MET A 598 24.54 13.33 17.93
C MET A 598 24.21 11.86 17.60
N LEU A 599 23.00 11.39 17.86
CA LEU A 599 22.57 10.04 17.49
C LEU A 599 22.62 9.88 15.95
N GLU A 600 23.38 8.91 15.45
CA GLU A 600 23.33 8.54 14.03
C GLU A 600 22.10 7.65 13.78
N GLU A 601 21.23 8.07 12.88
CA GLU A 601 19.99 7.35 12.57
C GLU A 601 19.99 6.97 11.08
N LYS A 602 20.04 5.66 10.78
CA LYS A 602 19.83 5.16 9.42
C LYS A 602 18.36 5.35 9.06
N ARG A 603 18.09 6.11 8.00
CA ARG A 603 16.73 6.28 7.47
C ARG A 603 16.39 5.06 6.61
N ASP A 604 15.54 4.19 7.13
CA ASP A 604 15.09 3.00 6.40
C ASP A 604 14.06 3.34 5.32
N ILE A 605 13.89 2.43 4.34
CA ILE A 605 12.90 2.50 3.25
C ILE A 605 11.47 2.64 3.80
N PHE A 606 11.22 2.16 5.01
CA PHE A 606 9.92 2.24 5.71
C PHE A 606 9.69 3.56 6.49
N TYR A 607 10.60 4.53 6.39
CA TYR A 607 10.44 5.85 7.03
C TYR A 607 9.10 6.55 6.71
N PRO A 608 8.60 6.64 5.47
CA PRO A 608 7.30 7.26 5.20
C PRO A 608 6.13 6.53 5.89
N LEU A 609 6.21 5.21 6.03
CA LEU A 609 5.21 4.41 6.74
C LEU A 609 5.14 4.75 8.23
N SER A 610 6.24 5.20 8.84
CA SER A 610 6.27 5.63 10.25
C SER A 610 5.42 6.87 10.57
N PHE A 611 5.00 7.62 9.54
CA PHE A 611 4.05 8.74 9.71
C PHE A 611 2.59 8.26 9.75
N ILE A 612 2.28 7.12 9.14
CA ILE A 612 0.92 6.57 9.03
C ILE A 612 0.66 5.50 10.09
N ALA A 613 1.62 4.60 10.28
CA ALA A 613 1.55 3.48 11.21
C ALA A 613 2.50 3.72 12.39
N HIS A 614 1.95 4.17 13.52
CA HIS A 614 2.72 4.43 14.72
C HIS A 614 1.90 4.20 15.98
N ASN A 615 2.56 3.84 17.07
CA ASN A 615 1.94 3.65 18.37
C ASN A 615 1.59 5.02 19.01
N THR A 616 0.40 5.14 19.60
CA THR A 616 -0.16 6.38 20.19
C THR A 616 -0.64 6.23 21.63
N LYS A 617 -0.86 7.33 22.36
CA LYS A 617 -1.46 7.26 23.70
C LYS A 617 -2.91 6.72 23.66
N PRO A 618 -3.40 6.06 24.72
CA PRO A 618 -4.81 5.67 24.84
C PRO A 618 -5.74 6.89 24.94
N VAL A 619 -6.98 6.75 24.43
CA VAL A 619 -8.00 7.81 24.27
C VAL A 619 -9.14 7.69 25.31
N GLY A 620 -9.12 6.67 26.18
CA GLY A 620 -9.95 6.63 27.38
C GLY A 620 -11.40 6.12 27.24
N HIS A 621 -11.76 5.43 26.15
CA HIS A 621 -13.10 4.85 25.96
C HIS A 621 -13.03 3.33 25.81
N GLN A 622 -12.89 2.56 26.90
CA GLN A 622 -12.73 1.10 26.84
C GLN A 622 -14.00 0.36 26.38
N ASP A 623 -15.18 0.80 26.82
CA ASP A 623 -16.43 0.05 26.59
C ASP A 623 -16.85 0.03 25.11
N LEU A 624 -16.48 1.05 24.34
CA LEU A 624 -16.79 1.16 22.91
C LEU A 624 -15.68 0.61 22.01
N VAL A 625 -14.48 0.33 22.54
CA VAL A 625 -13.31 -0.06 21.72
C VAL A 625 -13.57 -1.35 20.93
N GLY A 626 -14.24 -2.34 21.54
CA GLY A 626 -14.56 -3.59 20.85
C GLY A 626 -15.49 -3.39 19.63
N LEU A 627 -16.49 -2.54 19.78
CA LEU A 627 -17.44 -2.19 18.73
C LEU A 627 -16.75 -1.38 17.61
N VAL A 628 -15.93 -0.39 17.97
CA VAL A 628 -15.20 0.41 16.98
C VAL A 628 -14.20 -0.44 16.20
N ILE A 629 -13.44 -1.33 16.86
CA ILE A 629 -12.53 -2.25 16.17
C ILE A 629 -13.29 -3.18 15.23
N SER A 630 -14.48 -3.66 15.63
CA SER A 630 -15.33 -4.48 14.76
C SER A 630 -15.82 -3.70 13.53
N MET A 631 -16.24 -2.45 13.69
CA MET A 631 -16.59 -1.56 12.57
C MET A 631 -15.41 -1.30 11.64
N LEU A 632 -14.23 -1.01 12.20
CA LEU A 632 -13.00 -0.81 11.43
C LEU A 632 -12.63 -2.08 10.67
N LEU A 633 -12.77 -3.25 11.26
CA LEU A 633 -12.48 -4.53 10.62
C LEU A 633 -13.42 -4.86 9.46
N LEU A 634 -14.72 -4.65 9.67
CA LEU A 634 -15.72 -4.84 8.61
C LEU A 634 -15.60 -3.78 7.50
N GLY A 635 -15.25 -2.55 7.86
CA GLY A 635 -14.95 -1.49 6.90
C GLY A 635 -13.72 -1.80 6.06
N ASP A 636 -12.70 -2.43 6.64
CA ASP A 636 -11.54 -2.89 5.89
C ASP A 636 -11.90 -3.97 4.87
N PHE A 637 -12.75 -4.92 5.30
CA PHE A 637 -13.25 -5.98 4.44
C PHE A 637 -14.08 -5.44 3.27
N SER A 638 -14.94 -4.44 3.51
CA SER A 638 -15.72 -3.82 2.44
C SER A 638 -14.84 -3.01 1.48
N LEU A 639 -13.84 -2.28 1.98
CA LEU A 639 -12.85 -1.59 1.15
C LEU A 639 -12.09 -2.58 0.25
N VAL A 640 -11.66 -3.71 0.81
CA VAL A 640 -11.05 -4.81 0.07
C VAL A 640 -11.97 -5.33 -1.03
N LEU A 641 -13.24 -5.61 -0.73
CA LEU A 641 -14.20 -6.10 -1.72
C LEU A 641 -14.43 -5.09 -2.85
N LEU A 642 -14.54 -3.80 -2.52
CA LEU A 642 -14.68 -2.72 -3.50
C LEU A 642 -13.42 -2.58 -4.37
N THR A 643 -12.22 -2.68 -3.80
CA THR A 643 -10.97 -2.69 -4.59
C THR A 643 -10.90 -3.90 -5.52
N PHE A 644 -11.37 -5.06 -5.08
CA PHE A 644 -11.40 -6.27 -5.90
C PHE A 644 -12.37 -6.13 -7.08
N LEU A 645 -13.56 -5.59 -6.83
CA LEU A 645 -14.55 -5.31 -7.88
C LEU A 645 -14.03 -4.27 -8.89
N GLN A 646 -13.30 -3.26 -8.40
CA GLN A 646 -12.63 -2.26 -9.24
C GLN A 646 -11.57 -2.93 -10.14
N LEU A 647 -10.70 -3.77 -9.58
CA LEU A 647 -9.66 -4.48 -10.36
C LEU A 647 -10.28 -5.43 -11.39
N TYR A 648 -11.37 -6.11 -11.04
CA TYR A 648 -12.14 -6.94 -11.97
C TYR A 648 -12.67 -6.14 -13.16
N SER A 649 -13.10 -4.89 -12.94
CA SER A 649 -13.54 -4.01 -14.02
C SER A 649 -12.42 -3.58 -14.98
N PHE A 650 -11.16 -3.58 -14.52
CA PHE A 650 -10.00 -3.25 -15.34
C PHE A 650 -9.52 -4.45 -16.19
N SER A 651 -9.22 -5.59 -15.56
CA SER A 651 -8.77 -6.81 -16.25
C SER A 651 -8.75 -8.01 -15.32
N LEU A 652 -9.13 -9.19 -15.84
CA LEU A 652 -8.92 -10.47 -15.14
C LEU A 652 -7.45 -10.74 -14.83
N ILE A 653 -6.52 -10.27 -15.69
CA ILE A 653 -5.08 -10.43 -15.46
C ILE A 653 -4.65 -9.58 -14.26
N ASP A 654 -5.17 -8.36 -14.10
CA ASP A 654 -4.84 -7.49 -12.97
C ASP A 654 -5.41 -8.05 -11.65
N VAL A 655 -6.58 -8.68 -11.70
CA VAL A 655 -7.11 -9.47 -10.58
C VAL A 655 -6.15 -10.59 -10.20
N PHE A 656 -5.69 -11.40 -11.17
CA PHE A 656 -4.73 -12.47 -10.90
C PHE A 656 -3.38 -11.94 -10.43
N LEU A 657 -2.90 -10.81 -10.96
CA LEU A 657 -1.61 -10.23 -10.60
C LEU A 657 -1.63 -9.70 -9.16
N VAL A 658 -2.72 -9.06 -8.74
CA VAL A 658 -2.94 -8.66 -7.34
C VAL A 658 -3.16 -9.89 -6.43
N LEU A 659 -3.83 -10.92 -6.93
CA LEU A 659 -4.11 -12.17 -6.21
C LEU A 659 -2.96 -13.19 -6.27
N PHE A 660 -1.87 -12.97 -7.01
CA PHE A 660 -0.69 -13.86 -7.08
C PHE A 660 0.61 -13.16 -6.63
N ILE A 661 0.76 -11.84 -6.81
CA ILE A 661 1.88 -11.08 -6.23
C ILE A 661 1.60 -10.75 -4.76
N LEU A 662 0.32 -10.69 -4.36
CA LEU A 662 -0.12 -10.49 -2.99
C LEU A 662 -1.18 -11.53 -2.55
N PRO A 663 -0.95 -12.85 -2.75
CA PRO A 663 -1.99 -13.88 -2.75
C PRO A 663 -2.73 -14.09 -1.45
N LEU A 664 -2.22 -13.51 -0.36
CA LEU A 664 -2.75 -13.70 0.97
C LEU A 664 -2.89 -12.37 1.72
N GLY A 665 -2.37 -11.28 1.18
CA GLY A 665 -2.44 -9.97 1.82
C GLY A 665 -3.84 -9.39 1.85
N ILE A 666 -4.72 -9.74 0.89
CA ILE A 666 -6.10 -9.23 0.83
C ILE A 666 -7.07 -10.06 1.69
N LEU A 667 -6.87 -11.38 1.75
CA LEU A 667 -7.77 -12.30 2.46
C LEU A 667 -7.36 -12.58 3.91
N LEU A 668 -6.07 -12.54 4.27
CA LEU A 668 -5.62 -12.79 5.65
C LEU A 668 -5.84 -11.66 6.68
N PRO A 669 -5.87 -10.35 6.32
CA PRO A 669 -6.17 -9.24 7.23
C PRO A 669 -7.41 -9.49 8.09
N PHE A 670 -8.48 -9.93 7.44
CA PHE A 670 -9.79 -10.08 8.06
C PHE A 670 -9.82 -11.27 9.06
N PRO A 671 -9.39 -12.50 8.70
CA PRO A 671 -9.20 -13.59 9.66
C PRO A 671 -8.21 -13.26 10.78
N ALA A 672 -7.12 -12.55 10.48
CA ALA A 672 -6.15 -12.14 11.50
C ALA A 672 -6.76 -11.16 12.51
N GLY A 673 -7.54 -10.18 12.03
CA GLY A 673 -8.26 -9.23 12.87
C GLY A 673 -9.39 -9.89 13.68
N ILE A 674 -10.12 -10.85 13.10
CA ILE A 674 -11.14 -11.65 13.82
C ILE A 674 -10.48 -12.50 14.90
N ASN A 675 -9.39 -13.19 14.57
CA ASN A 675 -8.64 -13.96 15.55
C ASN A 675 -8.15 -13.06 16.69
N ALA A 676 -7.64 -11.86 16.39
CA ALA A 676 -7.23 -10.88 17.41
C ALA A 676 -8.42 -10.36 18.26
N LEU A 677 -9.60 -10.23 17.67
CA LEU A 677 -10.82 -9.79 18.36
C LEU A 677 -11.32 -10.85 19.36
N PHE A 678 -11.26 -12.13 19.00
CA PHE A 678 -11.75 -13.25 19.81
C PHE A 678 -10.69 -13.88 20.73
N SER A 679 -9.39 -13.66 20.49
CA SER A 679 -8.31 -14.17 21.35
C SER A 679 -7.96 -13.25 22.54
N HIS A 680 -8.80 -12.24 22.80
CA HIS A 680 -8.59 -11.30 23.88
C HIS A 680 -8.75 -11.96 25.24
N GLY A 681 -7.66 -12.07 26.01
CA GLY A 681 -7.67 -12.49 27.40
C GLY A 681 -6.67 -11.66 28.23
N PRO A 682 -6.93 -11.42 29.53
CA PRO A 682 -6.12 -10.54 30.37
C PRO A 682 -4.63 -10.94 30.47
N ARG A 683 -4.29 -12.21 30.18
CA ARG A 683 -2.92 -12.74 30.26
C ARG A 683 -2.09 -12.64 28.96
N ARG A 684 -2.63 -12.13 27.84
CA ARG A 684 -1.94 -12.12 26.51
C ARG A 684 -1.95 -10.77 25.76
N SER A 685 -2.06 -9.64 26.45
CA SER A 685 -2.23 -8.31 25.83
C SER A 685 -1.10 -7.87 24.89
N SER A 686 0.18 -8.13 25.21
CA SER A 686 1.33 -7.67 24.41
C SER A 686 1.50 -8.40 23.06
N GLY A 687 1.05 -9.64 22.95
CA GLY A 687 1.06 -10.39 21.69
C GLY A 687 -0.04 -9.94 20.72
N LEU A 688 -1.20 -9.53 21.25
CA LEU A 688 -2.37 -9.13 20.48
C LEU A 688 -2.18 -7.80 19.74
N ALA A 689 -1.53 -6.82 20.38
CA ALA A 689 -1.22 -5.54 19.75
C ALA A 689 -0.39 -5.72 18.46
N ARG A 690 0.52 -6.69 18.42
CA ARG A 690 1.32 -7.00 17.23
C ARG A 690 0.49 -7.60 16.09
N ILE A 691 -0.55 -8.37 16.41
CA ILE A 691 -1.46 -8.94 15.41
C ILE A 691 -2.31 -7.83 14.79
N TYR A 692 -2.85 -6.91 15.60
CA TYR A 692 -3.57 -5.73 15.08
C TYR A 692 -2.67 -4.84 14.23
N ALA A 693 -1.43 -4.66 14.65
CA ALA A 693 -0.47 -3.85 13.93
C ALA A 693 -0.06 -4.53 12.61
N LEU A 694 0.08 -5.86 12.58
CA LEU A 694 0.28 -6.64 11.36
C LEU A 694 -0.91 -6.51 10.41
N TRP A 695 -2.13 -6.61 10.93
CA TRP A 695 -3.36 -6.36 10.16
C TRP A 695 -3.33 -4.96 9.51
N ASN A 696 -2.99 -3.93 10.27
CA ASN A 696 -2.99 -2.57 9.77
C ASN A 696 -1.93 -2.34 8.68
N ILE A 697 -0.69 -2.84 8.86
CA ILE A 697 0.37 -2.75 7.83
C ILE A 697 -0.06 -3.48 6.55
N THR A 698 -0.52 -4.72 6.68
CA THR A 698 -0.85 -5.57 5.53
C THR A 698 -1.97 -4.97 4.71
N SER A 699 -3.00 -4.45 5.37
CA SER A 699 -4.09 -3.77 4.70
C SER A 699 -3.67 -2.46 4.02
N LEU A 700 -2.78 -1.67 4.63
CA LEU A 700 -2.24 -0.46 3.99
C LEU A 700 -1.45 -0.79 2.71
N ILE A 701 -0.62 -1.85 2.74
CA ILE A 701 0.13 -2.32 1.57
C ILE A 701 -0.82 -2.71 0.45
N ASN A 702 -1.94 -3.40 0.74
CA ASN A 702 -2.91 -3.80 -0.28
C ASN A 702 -3.47 -2.60 -1.05
N VAL A 703 -3.86 -1.54 -0.35
CA VAL A 703 -4.46 -0.35 -0.98
C VAL A 703 -3.43 0.38 -1.83
N VAL A 704 -2.17 0.46 -1.37
CA VAL A 704 -1.07 1.05 -2.15
C VAL A 704 -0.78 0.23 -3.40
N VAL A 705 -0.77 -1.10 -3.31
CA VAL A 705 -0.55 -1.97 -4.47
C VAL A 705 -1.71 -1.85 -5.46
N ALA A 706 -2.96 -1.85 -4.99
CA ALA A 706 -4.12 -1.63 -5.86
C ALA A 706 -4.04 -0.28 -6.60
N PHE A 707 -3.56 0.77 -5.91
CA PHE A 707 -3.33 2.08 -6.52
C PHE A 707 -2.24 2.03 -7.61
N ILE A 708 -1.11 1.35 -7.36
CA ILE A 708 -0.03 1.19 -8.34
C ILE A 708 -0.51 0.38 -9.54
N CYS A 709 -1.26 -0.70 -9.33
CA CYS A 709 -1.84 -1.49 -10.41
C CYS A 709 -2.78 -0.65 -11.28
N GLY A 710 -3.65 0.15 -10.67
CA GLY A 710 -4.50 1.11 -11.40
C GLY A 710 -3.70 2.13 -12.21
N TYR A 711 -2.60 2.65 -11.64
CA TYR A 711 -1.70 3.58 -12.32
C TYR A 711 -1.00 2.95 -13.55
N VAL A 712 -0.50 1.72 -13.40
CA VAL A 712 0.14 0.98 -14.50
C VAL A 712 -0.88 0.71 -15.61
N HIS A 713 -2.09 0.26 -15.27
CA HIS A 713 -3.15 0.01 -16.24
C HIS A 713 -3.46 1.27 -17.05
N TYR A 714 -3.65 2.40 -16.37
CA TYR A 714 -3.90 3.69 -17.01
C TYR A 714 -2.83 4.07 -18.06
N ASN A 715 -1.56 3.97 -17.68
CA ASN A 715 -0.44 4.28 -18.57
C ASN A 715 -0.35 3.33 -19.79
N THR A 716 -0.64 2.05 -19.59
CA THR A 716 -0.64 1.07 -20.68
C THR A 716 -1.80 1.26 -21.66
N GLN A 717 -2.98 1.65 -21.18
CA GLN A 717 -4.17 1.84 -22.02
C GLN A 717 -4.10 3.13 -22.86
N SER A 718 -3.54 4.20 -22.31
CA SER A 718 -3.25 5.46 -23.06
C SER A 718 -2.33 5.24 -24.27
N SER A 719 -1.52 4.17 -24.25
CA SER A 719 -0.61 3.82 -25.34
C SER A 719 -1.32 3.08 -26.48
N SER A 720 -2.40 2.34 -26.20
CA SER A 720 -3.14 1.54 -27.20
C SER A 720 -4.24 2.33 -27.91
N SER A 721 -4.80 3.38 -27.29
CA SER A 721 -5.88 4.19 -27.88
C SER A 721 -5.40 5.22 -28.91
N LYS A 722 -4.08 5.41 -29.09
CA LYS A 722 -3.49 6.29 -30.13
C LYS A 722 -3.63 5.77 -31.58
N LYS A 723 -4.40 4.70 -31.82
CA LYS A 723 -4.59 4.08 -33.15
C LYS A 723 -5.93 4.39 -33.84
N SER A 724 -6.69 5.40 -33.41
CA SER A 724 -7.78 5.96 -34.21
C SER A 724 -7.41 7.38 -34.69
N PRO A 725 -7.39 7.65 -36.00
CA PRO A 725 -7.10 8.98 -36.51
C PRO A 725 -8.38 9.83 -36.46
N PHE A 726 -8.25 11.04 -35.90
CA PHE A 726 -9.18 12.17 -35.96
C PHE A 726 -10.49 12.08 -35.15
N GLN A 727 -10.42 12.55 -33.91
CA GLN A 727 -11.49 13.39 -33.34
C GLN A 727 -10.83 14.58 -32.61
N PRO A 728 -11.21 15.84 -32.91
CA PRO A 728 -10.59 17.02 -32.34
C PRO A 728 -11.04 17.20 -30.89
N TRP A 729 -10.06 17.32 -29.99
CA TRP A 729 -10.11 18.05 -28.72
C TRP A 729 -11.50 18.19 -28.08
N ASN A 730 -11.98 17.11 -27.46
CA ASN A 730 -12.86 17.24 -26.31
C ASN A 730 -12.14 16.52 -25.16
N ILE A 731 -11.70 17.30 -24.17
CA ILE A 731 -11.15 16.78 -22.92
C ILE A 731 -12.26 15.98 -22.26
N SER A 732 -12.29 14.68 -22.50
CA SER A 732 -13.18 13.73 -21.84
C SER A 732 -12.78 13.66 -20.37
N MET A 733 -13.61 14.20 -19.48
CA MET A 733 -13.34 14.25 -18.03
C MET A 733 -13.09 12.86 -17.39
N ASP A 734 -13.54 11.74 -17.98
CA ASP A 734 -13.42 10.41 -17.36
C ASP A 734 -12.07 9.69 -17.57
N GLU A 735 -11.36 9.89 -18.69
CA GLU A 735 -10.00 9.33 -18.81
C GLU A 735 -8.99 10.08 -17.94
N SER A 736 -9.31 11.30 -17.48
CA SER A 736 -8.46 12.09 -16.58
C SER A 736 -8.70 11.84 -15.08
N GLU A 737 -9.73 11.10 -14.70
CA GLU A 737 -10.21 10.99 -13.31
C GLU A 737 -10.11 9.59 -12.67
N TRP A 738 -9.44 8.63 -13.32
CA TRP A 738 -9.23 7.27 -12.80
C TRP A 738 -8.61 7.22 -11.39
N TRP A 739 -7.86 8.25 -11.01
CA TRP A 739 -7.14 8.36 -9.75
C TRP A 739 -8.03 8.79 -8.57
N ILE A 740 -9.21 9.37 -8.80
CA ILE A 740 -10.07 9.92 -7.73
C ILE A 740 -10.52 8.83 -6.77
N PHE A 741 -11.05 7.72 -7.28
CA PHE A 741 -11.55 6.63 -6.45
C PHE A 741 -10.41 5.89 -5.71
N PRO A 742 -9.32 5.45 -6.36
CA PRO A 742 -8.16 4.88 -5.68
C PRO A 742 -7.52 5.84 -4.65
N ALA A 743 -7.42 7.14 -4.96
CA ALA A 743 -6.91 8.13 -4.00
C ALA A 743 -7.85 8.31 -2.80
N GLY A 744 -9.17 8.31 -3.02
CA GLY A 744 -10.17 8.32 -1.97
C GLY A 744 -10.06 7.11 -1.04
N LEU A 745 -9.83 5.91 -1.59
CA LEU A 745 -9.59 4.70 -0.82
C LEU A 745 -8.30 4.77 0.00
N VAL A 746 -7.21 5.28 -0.57
CA VAL A 746 -5.95 5.52 0.16
C VAL A 746 -6.17 6.49 1.32
N LEU A 747 -6.89 7.59 1.10
CA LEU A 747 -7.19 8.58 2.15
C LEU A 747 -8.05 7.97 3.27
N CYS A 748 -9.12 7.24 2.90
CA CYS A 748 -9.95 6.51 3.84
C CYS A 748 -9.11 5.53 4.67
N LYS A 749 -8.17 4.83 4.03
CA LYS A 749 -7.30 3.87 4.70
C LYS A 749 -6.31 4.53 5.66
N ILE A 750 -5.77 5.70 5.31
CA ILE A 750 -4.90 6.48 6.20
C ILE A 750 -5.67 6.88 7.47
N LEU A 751 -6.89 7.39 7.33
CA LEU A 751 -7.75 7.73 8.48
C LEU A 751 -8.08 6.50 9.33
N GLN A 752 -8.46 5.40 8.68
CA GLN A 752 -8.74 4.14 9.35
C GLN A 752 -7.51 3.61 10.12
N SER A 753 -6.32 3.66 9.54
CA SER A 753 -5.06 3.28 10.19
C SER A 753 -4.79 4.10 11.45
N GLN A 754 -5.05 5.41 11.40
CA GLN A 754 -4.90 6.29 12.57
C GLN A 754 -5.89 5.93 13.68
N LEU A 755 -7.15 5.64 13.34
CA LEU A 755 -8.15 5.17 14.30
C LEU A 755 -7.74 3.84 14.94
N ILE A 756 -7.23 2.89 14.15
CA ILE A 756 -6.71 1.61 14.66
C ILE A 756 -5.58 1.88 15.68
N ASN A 757 -4.62 2.75 15.35
CA ASN A 757 -3.52 3.09 16.27
C ASN A 757 -4.03 3.61 17.63
N TRP A 758 -5.05 4.47 17.62
CA TRP A 758 -5.67 5.01 18.83
C TRP A 758 -6.36 3.93 19.66
N HIS A 759 -7.10 3.01 19.03
CA HIS A 759 -7.86 1.98 19.74
C HIS A 759 -7.00 0.81 20.22
N VAL A 760 -5.94 0.43 19.49
CA VAL A 760 -4.99 -0.61 19.94
C VAL A 760 -4.31 -0.21 21.24
N ALA A 761 -4.00 1.09 21.42
CA ALA A 761 -3.42 1.58 22.67
C ALA A 761 -4.34 1.36 23.89
N ASN A 762 -5.66 1.48 23.71
CA ASN A 762 -6.64 1.23 24.78
C ASN A 762 -6.74 -0.26 25.16
N LEU A 763 -6.41 -1.17 24.24
CA LEU A 763 -6.43 -2.61 24.50
C LEU A 763 -5.17 -3.08 25.24
N GLU A 764 -4.02 -2.47 24.93
CA GLU A 764 -2.73 -2.85 25.50
C GLU A 764 -2.52 -2.28 26.90
N ILE A 765 -2.94 -1.03 27.14
CA ILE A 765 -2.75 -0.32 28.41
C ILE A 765 -4.11 -0.11 29.07
N GLN A 766 -4.39 -0.91 30.10
CA GLN A 766 -5.63 -0.83 30.87
C GLN A 766 -5.59 0.30 31.91
N ASP A 767 -4.41 0.55 32.48
CA ASP A 767 -4.24 1.57 33.50
C ASP A 767 -3.93 2.96 32.90
N ARG A 768 -4.89 3.87 33.04
CA ARG A 768 -4.85 5.22 32.47
C ARG A 768 -4.02 6.19 33.30
N SER A 769 -3.85 5.90 34.59
CA SER A 769 -3.10 6.78 35.49
C SER A 769 -1.61 6.84 35.12
N LEU A 770 -1.12 5.89 34.29
CA LEU A 770 0.21 5.91 33.67
C LEU A 770 0.47 7.11 32.74
N TYR A 771 -0.57 7.75 32.21
CA TYR A 771 -0.47 8.93 31.35
C TYR A 771 -0.94 10.21 32.04
N SER A 772 -1.19 10.17 33.36
CA SER A 772 -1.53 11.35 34.14
C SER A 772 -0.41 12.39 34.06
N ASN A 773 -0.78 13.65 33.90
CA ASN A 773 0.17 14.76 34.02
C ASN A 773 0.41 15.14 35.49
N ASP A 774 -0.40 14.65 36.41
CA ASP A 774 -0.22 14.90 37.84
C ASP A 774 0.69 13.83 38.46
N PHE A 775 1.75 14.28 39.11
CA PHE A 775 2.77 13.45 39.74
C PHE A 775 2.19 12.57 40.85
N GLU A 776 1.31 13.13 41.68
CA GLU A 776 0.71 12.41 42.81
C GLU A 776 -0.26 11.34 42.31
N LEU A 777 -1.13 11.69 41.35
CA LEU A 777 -2.04 10.74 40.71
C LEU A 777 -1.32 9.63 39.95
N PHE A 778 -0.11 9.86 39.46
CA PHE A 778 0.67 8.80 38.81
C PHE A 778 1.12 7.74 39.83
N TRP A 779 1.54 8.14 41.03
CA TRP A 779 2.03 7.22 42.06
C TRP A 779 0.94 6.69 43.00
N GLN A 780 -0.25 7.29 43.00
CA GLN A 780 -1.43 6.78 43.71
C GLN A 780 -2.05 5.61 42.93
N SER A 781 -1.66 4.38 43.28
CA SER A 781 -2.33 3.16 42.80
C SER A 781 -2.34 2.08 43.86
#